data_AF-A0A2T5LUM7-F1
#
_entry.id   AF-A0A2T5LUM7-F1
#
_cell.length_a   1.000
_cell.length_b   1.000
_cell.length_c   1.000
_cell.angle_alpha   90.00
_cell.angle_beta   90.00
_cell.angle_gamma   90.00
#
_symmetry.space_group_name_H-M   'P 1'
#
loop_
_entity.id
_entity.type
_entity.pdbx_description
1 polymer ?
#
loop_
_entity_poly.entity_id
_entity_poly.type
_entity_poly.pdbx_seq_one_letter_code
_entity_poly.pdbx_strand_id
1 'polypeptide(L)'
;MSSGTLHIKDSRTNLQYEIPIWKNAVSALDFKRIKAPGTGTNRADQVAAGLRVHDPGLQNTTVVKTAISFSDHERGLLLFRGYSLEELWDSDFEDMVHLLVWGSYPTSLQKENLRRQLAELMLAVPESVHQAIRALPSTTSSLPLITIGLSAYLASAQGIIPTSTTASSYLGNPDATDGAILRTIAAYAVVLGVVASHRNGIKFSPPSLDSNYCENLFTMAGLVHPDTRRPDPVKLSCFRRFTVLNADHGMALAVFSALVTASSLSDPISCLIASTGAAWGSLHFGATEAAQQALREIRSPENIPGFIDEVKKGRKKLFGYGHRSYKGADPRVRHIQSILHDLDPLPNDLLKLAEAIEQAASNDEYFRSRSLYPNADFYGNFVFTGIGFELDILPGAMLAQRIIGIMAHWREYMLTRGKLFRPSHIYTGDAGEETTPLLASTQKPYSVFSPTAKRLIILTATLASSFSPLSANIYYPALNALAKDLNVSSSQINLTITTYMICQGLAPTFLGSFADRAGRRPAYILCFLVYIAGNIALALQHNYVALLVLRAVQSSGSSGTVALASAVAADIITSAERGVYMGITSLGNILAPSLGPILGGILSEYLGWPAIFCDGTPNPSTAKKLALPNPLASLRLLFHLPTGLILLSNGIVFASYYAVMAGIPSQFKQIYGLTDLGIGFTFIPVGLGSLISATFNGAIVDWNYRRILATTGTTHVARPKSPRPQPNGHATTIPETEEDFPIERARLQIGGPMTIASASIVLIYGVCIDSHPPLPVALALTFVVSFCLTAAYNVMNVLLVDLYYTTPATAMAANNLVRCFLGAASTAAVHPMIVRWGNRITYAFTIMNLSMHLLSTFLWFLLRWPFVACQSELLPHDLPILHMRYPHSQWISPGNTLRMSDTHPLPELSSAGLNKNQTYLLLFVDLDVLYGSTSTVVLHWYQPNMVIRRPQTPPPPPPPRVSRRESEPPDGVLVNLTSGGAEYIAPQPPRNTHHRYVYLLFHQGADYAFPDCFGYIFPRTPQARAGFDVRQFVEVAGLDAPLAGNYFFVENDEPRTGTGTVTTTTTTTTTTSTSLLNPTTTWLRSAPCETATTTTTTTGMPRHTGLVNSVACERQGIWQIVM
;
A
#
# COMPACT_ATOMS: atom_id res chain seq x y z
N MET A 1 37.65 -28.00 20.24
CA MET A 1 36.36 -28.41 19.65
C MET A 1 35.78 -27.22 18.90
N SER A 2 35.25 -27.37 17.69
CA SER A 2 34.73 -26.27 16.86
C SER A 2 33.20 -26.15 16.83
N SER A 3 32.50 -27.06 17.51
CA SER A 3 31.04 -27.08 17.60
C SER A 3 30.63 -27.33 19.05
N GLY A 4 29.44 -26.86 19.42
CA GLY A 4 28.93 -26.94 20.78
C GLY A 4 27.66 -26.12 20.95
N THR A 5 27.34 -25.77 22.19
CA THR A 5 26.18 -24.94 22.53
C THR A 5 26.63 -23.76 23.37
N LEU A 6 26.22 -22.56 22.98
CA LEU A 6 26.37 -21.34 23.76
C LEU A 6 25.14 -21.16 24.64
N HIS A 7 25.34 -21.22 25.96
CA HIS A 7 24.28 -20.96 26.94
C HIS A 7 24.29 -19.47 27.35
N ILE A 8 23.18 -18.78 27.14
CA ILE A 8 23.02 -17.35 27.41
C ILE A 8 21.93 -17.15 28.44
N LYS A 9 22.18 -16.35 29.47
CA LYS A 9 21.16 -15.87 30.41
C LYS A 9 20.93 -14.39 30.18
N ASP A 10 19.71 -14.01 29.77
CA ASP A 10 19.34 -12.60 29.63
C ASP A 10 19.00 -12.02 31.02
N SER A 11 19.82 -11.09 31.52
CA SER A 11 19.60 -10.48 32.84
C SER A 11 18.34 -9.62 32.93
N ARG A 12 17.78 -9.17 31.79
CA ARG A 12 16.57 -8.34 31.74
C ARG A 12 15.31 -9.16 32.00
N THR A 13 15.29 -10.41 31.55
CA THR A 13 14.12 -11.32 31.63
C THR A 13 14.37 -12.56 32.49
N ASN A 14 15.62 -12.80 32.90
CA ASN A 14 16.12 -14.02 33.54
C ASN A 14 15.92 -15.32 32.73
N LEU A 15 15.53 -15.22 31.45
CA LEU A 15 15.39 -16.37 30.57
C LEU A 15 16.76 -16.90 30.13
N GLN A 16 16.83 -18.22 29.96
CA GLN A 16 18.00 -18.90 29.42
C GLN A 16 17.75 -19.33 27.98
N TYR A 17 18.78 -19.22 27.15
CA TYR A 17 18.76 -19.54 25.73
C TYR A 17 19.95 -20.39 25.36
N GLU A 18 19.74 -21.27 24.39
CA GLU A 18 20.80 -22.10 23.81
C GLU A 18 20.96 -21.74 22.34
N ILE A 19 22.17 -21.35 21.96
CA ILE A 19 22.53 -21.02 20.60
C ILE A 19 23.56 -22.06 20.10
N PRO A 20 23.29 -22.78 19.00
CA PRO A 20 24.24 -23.74 18.48
C PRO A 20 25.50 -23.04 17.96
N ILE A 21 26.66 -23.55 18.35
CA ILE A 21 27.96 -23.17 17.80
C ILE A 21 28.27 -24.19 16.69
N TRP A 22 28.49 -23.69 15.48
CA TRP A 22 28.89 -24.50 14.33
C TRP A 22 30.09 -23.87 13.63
N LYS A 23 31.16 -24.66 13.44
CA LYS A 23 32.44 -24.17 12.88
C LYS A 23 32.94 -22.88 13.55
N ASN A 24 32.88 -22.84 14.88
CA ASN A 24 33.27 -21.72 15.73
C ASN A 24 32.50 -20.41 15.43
N ALA A 25 31.29 -20.51 14.87
CA ALA A 25 30.41 -19.39 14.59
C ALA A 25 29.00 -19.66 15.13
N VAL A 26 28.28 -18.58 15.43
CA VAL A 26 26.87 -18.58 15.81
C VAL A 26 26.06 -17.79 14.78
N SER A 27 24.82 -18.17 14.54
CA SER A 27 23.94 -17.41 13.64
C SER A 27 23.52 -16.11 14.33
N ALA A 28 23.80 -14.96 13.70
CA ALA A 28 23.33 -13.66 14.21
C ALA A 28 21.78 -13.60 14.32
N LEU A 29 21.06 -14.38 13.50
CA LEU A 29 19.61 -14.48 13.55
C LEU A 29 19.11 -15.18 14.82
N ASP A 30 19.90 -16.05 15.44
CA ASP A 30 19.51 -16.75 16.66
C ASP A 30 19.35 -15.80 17.85
N PHE A 31 20.07 -14.68 17.85
CA PHE A 31 19.96 -13.63 18.87
C PHE A 31 18.62 -12.89 18.79
N LYS A 32 17.91 -12.89 17.65
CA LYS A 32 16.56 -12.29 17.55
C LYS A 32 15.52 -12.99 18.42
N ARG A 33 15.78 -14.23 18.86
CA ARG A 33 14.95 -14.97 19.81
C ARG A 33 15.03 -14.40 21.23
N ILE A 34 16.10 -13.68 21.54
CA ILE A 34 16.33 -13.03 22.83
C ILE A 34 15.63 -11.66 22.81
N LYS A 35 14.44 -11.58 23.39
CA LYS A 35 13.58 -10.39 23.39
C LYS A 35 13.35 -9.89 24.81
N ALA A 36 13.23 -8.58 24.96
CA ALA A 36 12.77 -7.94 26.19
C ALA A 36 11.44 -7.20 25.94
N PRO A 37 10.62 -6.94 26.98
CA PRO A 37 9.38 -6.19 26.83
C PRO A 37 9.62 -4.81 26.20
N GLY A 38 8.84 -4.45 25.17
CA GLY A 38 8.96 -3.16 24.50
C GLY A 38 8.37 -1.99 25.31
N THR A 39 7.45 -2.27 26.23
CA THR A 39 6.78 -1.28 27.08
C THR A 39 7.76 -0.60 28.03
N GLY A 40 7.85 0.74 27.98
CA GLY A 40 8.73 1.53 28.83
C GLY A 40 10.19 1.61 28.37
N THR A 41 10.50 1.08 27.19
CA THR A 41 11.85 1.15 26.58
C THR A 41 11.91 2.22 25.48
N ASN A 42 13.10 2.72 25.17
CA ASN A 42 13.29 3.69 24.09
C ASN A 42 12.95 3.02 22.74
N ARG A 43 12.10 3.66 21.93
CA ARG A 43 11.68 3.14 20.61
C ARG A 43 12.87 2.89 19.68
N ALA A 44 13.94 3.66 19.80
CA ALA A 44 15.18 3.49 19.04
C ALA A 44 15.87 2.14 19.26
N ASP A 45 15.68 1.54 20.45
CA ASP A 45 16.39 0.34 20.87
C ASP A 45 15.84 -0.91 20.18
N GLN A 46 14.58 -0.87 19.74
CA GLN A 46 13.89 -1.97 19.04
C GLN A 46 13.92 -3.30 19.81
N VAL A 47 13.86 -3.26 21.15
CA VAL A 47 14.05 -4.46 22.01
C VAL A 47 13.05 -5.60 21.74
N ALA A 48 11.87 -5.28 21.20
CA ALA A 48 10.84 -6.26 20.81
C ALA A 48 11.19 -7.03 19.52
N ALA A 49 12.03 -6.46 18.66
CA ALA A 49 12.51 -7.10 17.43
C ALA A 49 13.63 -8.13 17.67
N GLY A 50 14.07 -8.25 18.93
CA GLY A 50 15.12 -9.17 19.37
C GLY A 50 16.50 -8.52 19.46
N LEU A 51 17.41 -9.19 20.16
CA LEU A 51 18.77 -8.71 20.38
C LEU A 51 19.52 -8.62 19.05
N ARG A 52 20.23 -7.49 18.86
CA ARG A 52 21.02 -7.20 17.66
C ARG A 52 22.50 -7.29 18.00
N VAL A 53 23.29 -7.83 17.07
CA VAL A 53 24.75 -7.81 17.18
C VAL A 53 25.26 -6.50 16.58
N HIS A 54 25.96 -5.71 17.39
CA HIS A 54 26.62 -4.49 16.94
C HIS A 54 28.11 -4.76 16.74
N ASP A 55 28.53 -4.87 15.48
CA ASP A 55 29.91 -5.12 15.10
C ASP A 55 30.39 -4.09 14.05
N PRO A 56 30.74 -2.86 14.47
CA PRO A 56 31.26 -1.83 13.58
C PRO A 56 32.46 -2.33 12.76
N GLY A 57 32.34 -2.26 11.43
CA GLY A 57 33.38 -2.72 10.51
C GLY A 57 33.42 -4.23 10.31
N LEU A 58 32.47 -5.00 10.87
CA LEU A 58 32.35 -6.46 10.76
C LEU A 58 33.55 -7.23 11.32
N GLN A 59 34.16 -6.71 12.40
CA GLN A 59 35.45 -7.18 12.92
C GLN A 59 35.42 -8.64 13.36
N ASN A 60 34.27 -9.15 13.78
CA ASN A 60 34.07 -10.53 14.22
C ASN A 60 32.86 -11.19 13.56
N THR A 61 32.45 -10.72 12.37
CA THR A 61 31.27 -11.22 11.66
C THR A 61 31.67 -11.95 10.38
N THR A 62 31.35 -13.24 10.30
CA THR A 62 31.48 -14.02 9.05
C THR A 62 30.28 -13.79 8.15
N VAL A 63 30.47 -13.10 7.02
CA VAL A 63 29.38 -12.66 6.13
C VAL A 63 28.97 -13.67 5.04
N VAL A 64 29.88 -14.57 4.66
CA VAL A 64 29.64 -15.61 3.66
C VAL A 64 30.30 -16.91 4.08
N LYS A 65 29.76 -18.03 3.58
CA LYS A 65 30.44 -19.33 3.60
C LYS A 65 31.19 -19.45 2.29
N THR A 66 32.48 -19.79 2.35
CA THR A 66 33.30 -19.93 1.15
C THR A 66 34.23 -21.13 1.24
N ALA A 67 34.53 -21.74 0.10
CA ALA A 67 35.52 -22.80 -0.04
C ALA A 67 36.74 -22.35 -0.88
N ILE A 68 36.91 -21.05 -1.14
CA ILE A 68 37.91 -20.50 -2.08
C ILE A 68 39.29 -20.35 -1.43
N SER A 69 39.36 -19.61 -0.33
CA SER A 69 40.61 -19.36 0.39
C SER A 69 40.44 -19.56 1.89
N PHE A 70 41.53 -19.92 2.55
CA PHE A 70 41.61 -20.08 3.99
C PHE A 70 42.94 -19.53 4.50
N SER A 71 42.90 -18.73 5.57
CA SER A 71 44.09 -18.17 6.19
C SER A 71 44.10 -18.49 7.68
N ASP A 72 45.21 -18.99 8.19
CA ASP A 72 45.46 -19.23 9.61
C ASP A 72 46.68 -18.42 10.02
N HIS A 73 46.46 -17.40 10.86
CA HIS A 73 47.50 -16.48 11.25
C HIS A 73 48.44 -17.02 12.33
N GLU A 74 47.98 -17.96 13.16
CA GLU A 74 48.83 -18.53 14.22
C GLU A 74 49.88 -19.44 13.60
N ARG A 75 49.51 -20.09 12.50
CA ARG A 75 50.37 -21.01 11.75
C ARG A 75 51.05 -20.37 10.54
N GLY A 76 50.77 -19.10 10.24
CA GLY A 76 51.31 -18.43 9.06
C GLY A 76 50.94 -19.17 7.77
N LEU A 77 49.68 -19.58 7.63
CA LEU A 77 49.23 -20.41 6.51
C LEU A 77 48.20 -19.65 5.67
N LEU A 78 48.37 -19.68 4.35
CA LEU A 78 47.39 -19.22 3.37
C LEU A 78 47.18 -20.32 2.33
N LEU A 79 45.94 -20.77 2.19
CA LEU A 79 45.54 -21.83 1.28
C LEU A 79 44.56 -21.32 0.23
N PHE A 80 44.72 -21.82 -0.99
CA PHE A 80 43.78 -21.64 -2.10
C PHE A 80 43.24 -22.99 -2.53
N ARG A 81 41.94 -23.22 -2.32
CA ARG A 81 41.29 -24.53 -2.55
C ARG A 81 42.02 -25.71 -1.88
N GLY A 82 42.71 -25.45 -0.76
CA GLY A 82 43.49 -26.44 -0.01
C GLY A 82 44.98 -26.51 -0.36
N TYR A 83 45.43 -25.86 -1.44
CA TYR A 83 46.84 -25.80 -1.83
C TYR A 83 47.57 -24.64 -1.15
N SER A 84 48.81 -24.89 -0.75
CA SER A 84 49.74 -23.91 -0.19
C SER A 84 50.31 -22.96 -1.24
N LEU A 85 50.92 -21.86 -0.81
CA LEU A 85 51.59 -20.92 -1.72
C LEU A 85 52.81 -21.55 -2.39
N GLU A 86 53.48 -22.47 -1.70
CA GLU A 86 54.65 -23.20 -2.18
C GLU A 86 54.28 -24.17 -3.32
N GLU A 87 53.15 -24.87 -3.18
CA GLU A 87 52.65 -25.78 -4.22
C GLU A 87 52.20 -25.03 -5.50
N LEU A 88 51.72 -23.79 -5.34
CA LEU A 88 51.22 -22.96 -6.43
C LEU A 88 52.26 -21.97 -6.97
N TRP A 89 53.50 -22.02 -6.48
CA TRP A 89 54.50 -20.99 -6.76
C TRP A 89 54.83 -20.86 -8.26
N ASP A 90 54.77 -21.97 -8.99
CA ASP A 90 55.03 -22.04 -10.42
C ASP A 90 53.77 -21.97 -11.30
N SER A 91 52.61 -21.69 -10.71
CA SER A 91 51.35 -21.54 -11.45
C SER A 91 51.28 -20.26 -12.29
N ASP A 92 50.74 -20.37 -13.49
CA ASP A 92 50.39 -19.22 -14.33
C ASP A 92 49.06 -18.59 -13.91
N PHE A 93 48.73 -17.43 -14.49
CA PHE A 93 47.46 -16.74 -14.24
C PHE A 93 46.26 -17.64 -14.56
N GLU A 94 46.30 -18.34 -15.69
CA GLU A 94 45.26 -19.28 -16.13
C GLU A 94 45.10 -20.45 -15.16
N ASP A 95 46.20 -20.95 -14.57
CA ASP A 95 46.17 -22.00 -13.55
C ASP A 95 45.43 -21.54 -12.31
N MET A 96 45.75 -20.34 -11.83
CA MET A 96 45.13 -19.72 -10.67
C MET A 96 43.65 -19.38 -10.90
N VAL A 97 43.30 -18.85 -12.07
CA VAL A 97 41.90 -18.62 -12.46
C VAL A 97 41.14 -19.94 -12.44
N HIS A 98 41.70 -20.98 -13.04
CA HIS A 98 40.99 -22.24 -13.15
C HIS A 98 40.75 -22.88 -11.78
N LEU A 99 41.79 -22.89 -10.95
CA LEU A 99 41.72 -23.38 -9.57
C LEU A 99 40.69 -22.62 -8.74
N LEU A 100 40.75 -21.29 -8.70
CA LEU A 100 39.90 -20.52 -7.79
C LEU A 100 38.45 -20.47 -8.25
N VAL A 101 38.20 -20.27 -9.55
CA VAL A 101 36.84 -20.11 -10.11
C VAL A 101 36.10 -21.45 -10.18
N TRP A 102 36.74 -22.50 -10.71
CA TRP A 102 36.10 -23.81 -10.92
C TRP A 102 36.45 -24.87 -9.87
N GLY A 103 37.43 -24.62 -9.01
CA GLY A 103 37.73 -25.47 -7.85
C GLY A 103 38.71 -26.62 -8.12
N SER A 104 39.28 -26.71 -9.32
CA SER A 104 40.25 -27.75 -9.69
C SER A 104 41.44 -27.16 -10.43
N TYR A 105 42.63 -27.75 -10.23
CA TYR A 105 43.82 -27.38 -11.00
C TYR A 105 43.64 -27.83 -12.46
N PRO A 106 43.98 -27.03 -13.49
CA PRO A 106 43.67 -27.38 -14.86
C PRO A 106 44.57 -28.48 -15.42
N THR A 107 44.04 -29.25 -16.37
CA THR A 107 44.83 -30.03 -17.31
C THR A 107 45.49 -29.11 -18.35
N SER A 108 46.54 -29.58 -19.04
CA SER A 108 47.22 -28.80 -20.09
C SER A 108 46.27 -28.32 -21.19
N LEU A 109 45.26 -29.13 -21.55
CA LEU A 109 44.24 -28.76 -22.54
C LEU A 109 43.29 -27.67 -22.02
N GLN A 110 42.85 -27.77 -20.76
CA GLN A 110 42.01 -26.74 -20.14
C GLN A 110 42.74 -25.41 -20.02
N LYS A 111 44.03 -25.44 -19.62
CA LYS A 111 44.89 -24.27 -19.57
C LYS A 111 45.02 -23.60 -20.94
N GLU A 112 45.34 -24.37 -21.98
CA GLU A 112 45.49 -23.86 -23.34
C GLU A 112 44.18 -23.26 -23.89
N ASN A 113 43.05 -23.92 -23.64
CA ASN A 113 41.74 -23.41 -24.03
C ASN A 113 41.40 -22.10 -23.30
N LEU A 114 41.66 -22.03 -22.01
CA LEU A 114 41.41 -20.82 -21.20
C LEU A 114 42.27 -19.64 -21.68
N ARG A 115 43.56 -19.91 -21.93
CA ARG A 115 44.50 -18.93 -22.51
C ARG A 115 43.96 -18.33 -23.80
N ARG A 116 43.57 -19.20 -24.74
CA ARG A 116 43.05 -18.78 -26.05
C ARG A 116 41.75 -18.00 -25.93
N GLN A 117 40.79 -18.49 -25.13
CA GLN A 117 39.52 -17.81 -24.91
C GLN A 117 39.69 -16.42 -24.30
N LEU A 118 40.59 -16.27 -23.31
CA LEU A 118 40.88 -14.96 -22.73
C LEU A 118 41.46 -14.00 -23.78
N ALA A 119 42.41 -14.46 -24.61
CA ALA A 119 43.00 -13.64 -25.67
C ALA A 119 41.96 -13.24 -26.75
N GLU A 120 41.09 -14.16 -27.16
CA GLU A 120 39.96 -13.88 -28.07
C GLU A 120 39.01 -12.83 -27.50
N LEU A 121 38.67 -12.93 -26.21
CA LEU A 121 37.80 -11.97 -25.54
C LEU A 121 38.46 -10.61 -25.36
N MET A 122 39.78 -10.54 -25.17
CA MET A 122 40.51 -9.26 -25.14
C MET A 122 40.47 -8.59 -26.53
N LEU A 123 40.63 -9.35 -27.61
CA LEU A 123 40.50 -8.84 -28.99
C LEU A 123 39.08 -8.33 -29.30
N ALA A 124 38.07 -8.88 -28.63
CA ALA A 124 36.66 -8.50 -28.80
C ALA A 124 36.24 -7.24 -28.02
N VAL A 125 37.14 -6.61 -27.24
CA VAL A 125 36.82 -5.38 -26.51
C VAL A 125 36.52 -4.23 -27.49
N PRO A 126 35.36 -3.55 -27.37
CA PRO A 126 34.97 -2.53 -28.35
C PRO A 126 35.89 -1.30 -28.39
N GLU A 127 36.09 -0.72 -29.57
CA GLU A 127 36.89 0.50 -29.76
C GLU A 127 36.30 1.72 -28.99
N SER A 128 35.00 1.72 -28.69
CA SER A 128 34.36 2.75 -27.85
C SER A 128 35.01 2.86 -26.47
N VAL A 129 35.52 1.75 -25.91
CA VAL A 129 36.27 1.73 -24.64
C VAL A 129 37.58 2.52 -24.77
N HIS A 130 38.31 2.30 -25.87
CA HIS A 130 39.55 3.00 -26.15
C HIS A 130 39.31 4.50 -26.34
N GLN A 131 38.26 4.86 -27.09
CA GLN A 131 37.88 6.25 -27.33
C GLN A 131 37.46 6.96 -26.04
N ALA A 132 36.69 6.31 -25.18
CA ALA A 132 36.24 6.88 -23.90
C ALA A 132 37.42 7.21 -22.98
N ILE A 133 38.43 6.34 -22.90
CA ILE A 133 39.64 6.58 -22.10
C ILE A 133 40.48 7.71 -22.71
N ARG A 134 40.71 7.67 -24.04
CA ARG A 134 41.54 8.65 -24.76
C ARG A 134 40.91 10.04 -24.86
N ALA A 135 39.61 10.16 -24.64
CA ALA A 135 38.90 11.43 -24.61
C ALA A 135 39.32 12.33 -23.42
N LEU A 136 39.94 11.74 -22.38
CA LEU A 136 40.45 12.48 -21.23
C LEU A 136 41.97 12.74 -21.33
N PRO A 137 42.50 13.78 -20.67
CA PRO A 137 43.94 14.05 -20.65
C PRO A 137 44.75 12.86 -20.13
N SER A 138 45.94 12.62 -20.70
CA SER A 138 46.86 11.57 -20.24
C SER A 138 47.39 11.80 -18.81
N THR A 139 47.29 13.02 -18.29
CA THR A 139 47.60 13.37 -16.89
C THR A 139 46.51 13.01 -15.89
N THR A 140 45.37 12.50 -16.36
CA THR A 140 44.27 12.06 -15.48
C THR A 140 44.73 10.86 -14.64
N SER A 141 44.36 10.87 -13.36
CA SER A 141 44.60 9.70 -12.49
C SER A 141 44.00 8.43 -13.09
N SER A 142 44.70 7.32 -12.90
CA SER A 142 44.36 5.99 -13.40
C SER A 142 42.98 5.47 -12.95
N LEU A 143 42.51 5.78 -11.73
CA LEU A 143 41.21 5.31 -11.22
C LEU A 143 40.01 5.79 -12.05
N PRO A 144 39.82 7.11 -12.28
CA PRO A 144 38.77 7.60 -13.16
C PRO A 144 38.81 6.96 -14.55
N LEU A 145 40.01 6.81 -15.13
CA LEU A 145 40.16 6.22 -16.46
C LEU A 145 39.76 4.75 -16.51
N ILE A 146 40.14 3.95 -15.51
CA ILE A 146 39.71 2.54 -15.37
C ILE A 146 38.18 2.46 -15.22
N THR A 147 37.60 3.32 -14.38
CA THR A 147 36.16 3.36 -14.13
C THR A 147 35.38 3.72 -15.41
N ILE A 148 35.87 4.67 -16.19
CA ILE A 148 35.31 5.07 -17.49
C ILE A 148 35.44 3.92 -18.49
N GLY A 149 36.60 3.27 -18.57
CA GLY A 149 36.80 2.13 -19.47
C GLY A 149 35.81 0.99 -19.20
N LEU A 150 35.65 0.60 -17.94
CA LEU A 150 34.70 -0.43 -17.53
C LEU A 150 33.25 -0.01 -17.79
N SER A 151 32.91 1.26 -17.51
CA SER A 151 31.57 1.81 -17.76
C SER A 151 31.26 1.88 -19.27
N ALA A 152 32.24 2.24 -20.09
CA ALA A 152 32.12 2.25 -21.55
C ALA A 152 31.95 0.84 -22.12
N TYR A 153 32.64 -0.16 -21.56
CA TYR A 153 32.44 -1.55 -21.94
C TYR A 153 31.01 -2.00 -21.60
N LEU A 154 30.54 -1.73 -20.39
CA LEU A 154 29.19 -2.07 -19.95
C LEU A 154 28.12 -1.40 -20.83
N ALA A 155 28.30 -0.12 -21.16
CA ALA A 155 27.41 0.62 -22.05
C ALA A 155 27.37 0.04 -23.47
N SER A 156 28.48 -0.54 -23.94
CA SER A 156 28.59 -1.15 -25.27
C SER A 156 28.04 -2.59 -25.31
N ALA A 157 27.81 -3.20 -24.15
CA ALA A 157 27.34 -4.58 -24.02
C ALA A 157 26.03 -4.65 -23.22
N GLN A 158 24.98 -3.93 -23.64
CA GLN A 158 23.71 -3.87 -22.90
C GLN A 158 23.08 -5.24 -22.60
N GLY A 159 23.36 -6.26 -23.42
CA GLY A 159 22.87 -7.63 -23.23
C GLY A 159 23.49 -8.40 -22.05
N ILE A 160 24.50 -7.86 -21.36
CA ILE A 160 25.06 -8.44 -20.13
C ILE A 160 24.52 -7.79 -18.85
N ILE A 161 23.64 -6.77 -18.97
CA ILE A 161 23.00 -6.15 -17.81
C ILE A 161 21.74 -6.97 -17.45
N PRO A 162 21.62 -7.51 -16.23
CA PRO A 162 20.49 -8.38 -15.87
C PRO A 162 19.13 -7.69 -16.01
N THR A 163 19.01 -6.42 -15.66
CA THR A 163 17.74 -5.67 -15.73
C THR A 163 17.27 -5.38 -17.15
N SER A 164 18.16 -5.32 -18.15
CA SER A 164 17.81 -5.11 -19.56
C SER A 164 17.46 -6.41 -20.29
N THR A 165 17.74 -7.57 -19.69
CA THR A 165 17.54 -8.90 -20.28
C THR A 165 16.57 -9.74 -19.46
N THR A 166 17.04 -10.33 -18.36
CA THR A 166 16.24 -11.08 -17.39
C THR A 166 16.89 -10.88 -16.03
N ALA A 167 16.13 -10.37 -15.06
CA ALA A 167 16.66 -9.89 -13.78
C ALA A 167 17.48 -10.90 -12.96
N SER A 168 17.43 -12.20 -13.29
CA SER A 168 18.16 -13.28 -12.64
C SER A 168 19.01 -14.12 -13.62
N SER A 169 19.50 -13.53 -14.71
CA SER A 169 20.22 -14.25 -15.79
C SER A 169 21.43 -15.08 -15.33
N TYR A 170 22.13 -14.63 -14.29
CA TYR A 170 23.29 -15.32 -13.71
C TYR A 170 22.95 -16.26 -12.54
N LEU A 171 21.82 -16.02 -11.86
CA LEU A 171 21.49 -16.70 -10.60
C LEU A 171 21.24 -18.21 -10.83
N GLY A 172 22.12 -19.05 -10.30
CA GLY A 172 22.06 -20.50 -10.51
C GLY A 172 22.33 -20.97 -11.94
N ASN A 173 22.88 -20.11 -12.82
CA ASN A 173 23.18 -20.43 -14.21
C ASN A 173 24.71 -20.46 -14.43
N PRO A 174 25.36 -21.64 -14.42
CA PRO A 174 26.82 -21.74 -14.54
C PRO A 174 27.35 -21.21 -15.87
N ASP A 175 26.72 -21.53 -17.00
CA ASP A 175 27.23 -21.13 -18.32
C ASP A 175 27.23 -19.61 -18.50
N ALA A 176 26.13 -18.94 -18.09
CA ALA A 176 26.04 -17.49 -18.15
C ALA A 176 27.05 -16.81 -17.21
N THR A 177 27.25 -17.38 -16.01
CA THR A 177 28.17 -16.88 -14.98
C THR A 177 29.62 -17.01 -15.45
N ASP A 178 30.00 -18.17 -15.97
CA ASP A 178 31.36 -18.49 -16.41
C ASP A 178 31.75 -17.62 -17.62
N GLY A 179 30.85 -17.49 -18.60
CA GLY A 179 31.06 -16.58 -19.73
C GLY A 179 31.12 -15.10 -19.35
N ALA A 180 30.47 -14.68 -18.26
CA ALA A 180 30.55 -13.29 -17.77
C ALA A 180 31.88 -13.02 -17.03
N ILE A 181 32.39 -14.03 -16.30
CA ILE A 181 33.69 -13.95 -15.61
C ILE A 181 34.83 -13.76 -16.62
N LEU A 182 34.89 -14.60 -17.66
CA LEU A 182 35.95 -14.50 -18.68
C LEU A 182 35.93 -13.15 -19.38
N ARG A 183 34.74 -12.65 -19.75
CA ARG A 183 34.56 -11.32 -20.35
C ARG A 183 35.03 -10.20 -19.43
N THR A 184 34.75 -10.30 -18.13
CA THR A 184 35.14 -9.30 -17.14
C THR A 184 36.66 -9.27 -16.95
N ILE A 185 37.31 -10.44 -16.87
CA ILE A 185 38.77 -10.57 -16.76
C ILE A 185 39.46 -9.99 -18.00
N ALA A 186 38.97 -10.32 -19.19
CA ALA A 186 39.51 -9.81 -20.45
C ALA A 186 39.30 -8.30 -20.61
N ALA A 187 38.09 -7.79 -20.32
CA ALA A 187 37.77 -6.38 -20.39
C ALA A 187 38.65 -5.54 -19.44
N TYR A 188 38.87 -6.02 -18.22
CA TYR A 188 39.75 -5.33 -17.26
C TYR A 188 41.20 -5.27 -17.74
N ALA A 189 41.72 -6.37 -18.31
CA ALA A 189 43.09 -6.41 -18.84
C ALA A 189 43.30 -5.37 -19.96
N VAL A 190 42.35 -5.27 -20.90
CA VAL A 190 42.41 -4.28 -21.98
C VAL A 190 42.27 -2.87 -21.42
N VAL A 191 41.30 -2.62 -20.53
CA VAL A 191 41.14 -1.30 -19.90
C VAL A 191 42.44 -0.86 -19.20
N LEU A 192 43.05 -1.73 -18.39
CA LEU A 192 44.30 -1.40 -17.71
C LEU A 192 45.44 -1.13 -18.70
N GLY A 193 45.57 -1.93 -19.76
CA GLY A 193 46.57 -1.71 -20.81
C GLY A 193 46.36 -0.41 -21.59
N VAL A 194 45.12 -0.05 -21.91
CA VAL A 194 44.78 1.22 -22.55
C VAL A 194 45.08 2.40 -21.62
N VAL A 195 44.75 2.29 -20.33
CA VAL A 195 45.06 3.34 -19.35
C VAL A 195 46.57 3.52 -19.21
N ALA A 196 47.32 2.44 -19.03
CA ALA A 196 48.78 2.49 -18.93
C ALA A 196 49.41 3.10 -20.18
N SER A 197 49.01 2.65 -21.37
CA SER A 197 49.55 3.17 -22.64
C SER A 197 49.19 4.66 -22.88
N HIS A 198 47.95 5.05 -22.59
CA HIS A 198 47.48 6.44 -22.71
C HIS A 198 48.23 7.39 -21.79
N ARG A 199 48.40 7.02 -20.52
CA ARG A 199 49.13 7.83 -19.53
C ARG A 199 50.61 7.97 -19.86
N ASN A 200 51.24 6.90 -20.35
CA ASN A 200 52.64 6.89 -20.75
C ASN A 200 52.89 7.51 -22.15
N GLY A 201 51.84 7.93 -22.88
CA GLY A 201 51.98 8.50 -24.23
C GLY A 201 52.50 7.51 -25.28
N ILE A 202 52.35 6.21 -25.03
CA ILE A 202 52.80 5.15 -25.94
C ILE A 202 51.64 4.59 -26.76
N LYS A 203 51.94 4.08 -27.96
CA LYS A 203 50.94 3.46 -28.81
C LYS A 203 50.49 2.12 -28.23
N PHE A 204 49.18 1.97 -28.00
CA PHE A 204 48.57 0.71 -27.58
C PHE A 204 48.87 -0.41 -28.59
N SER A 205 49.35 -1.55 -28.09
CA SER A 205 49.60 -2.76 -28.88
C SER A 205 48.53 -3.80 -28.56
N PRO A 206 47.85 -4.40 -29.56
CA PRO A 206 46.79 -5.37 -29.32
C PRO A 206 47.33 -6.68 -28.71
N PRO A 207 46.49 -7.46 -28.00
CA PRO A 207 46.86 -8.77 -27.48
C PRO A 207 47.06 -9.79 -28.61
N SER A 208 47.83 -10.85 -28.32
CA SER A 208 48.12 -11.98 -29.19
C SER A 208 47.49 -13.27 -28.66
N LEU A 209 47.04 -14.12 -29.58
CA LEU A 209 46.52 -15.48 -29.28
C LEU A 209 47.63 -16.45 -28.84
N ASP A 210 48.89 -16.15 -29.20
CA ASP A 210 50.04 -16.99 -28.87
C ASP A 210 50.63 -16.67 -27.48
N SER A 211 50.16 -15.59 -26.85
CA SER A 211 50.63 -15.11 -25.55
C SER A 211 49.68 -15.49 -24.42
N ASN A 212 50.22 -15.69 -23.22
CA ASN A 212 49.42 -15.86 -22.00
C ASN A 212 48.86 -14.53 -21.49
N TYR A 213 48.00 -14.57 -20.47
CA TYR A 213 47.35 -13.38 -19.90
C TYR A 213 48.36 -12.31 -19.46
N CYS A 214 49.40 -12.68 -18.72
CA CYS A 214 50.39 -11.74 -18.20
C CYS A 214 51.23 -11.12 -19.32
N GLU A 215 51.63 -11.89 -20.33
CA GLU A 215 52.35 -11.41 -21.51
C GLU A 215 51.52 -10.40 -22.31
N ASN A 216 50.23 -10.71 -22.50
CA ASN A 216 49.29 -9.81 -23.16
C ASN A 216 49.12 -8.52 -22.37
N LEU A 217 48.97 -8.59 -21.05
CA LEU A 217 48.87 -7.40 -20.20
C LEU A 217 50.13 -6.53 -20.29
N PHE A 218 51.32 -7.13 -20.22
CA PHE A 218 52.59 -6.40 -20.34
C PHE A 218 52.72 -5.72 -21.71
N THR A 219 52.35 -6.43 -22.78
CA THR A 219 52.38 -5.90 -24.15
C THR A 219 51.43 -4.73 -24.31
N MET A 220 50.19 -4.85 -23.84
CA MET A 220 49.18 -3.79 -23.90
C MET A 220 49.56 -2.57 -23.04
N ALA A 221 50.18 -2.80 -21.87
CA ALA A 221 50.65 -1.74 -20.97
C ALA A 221 51.98 -1.10 -21.42
N GLY A 222 52.65 -1.67 -22.44
CA GLY A 222 53.93 -1.19 -22.96
C GLY A 222 55.15 -1.54 -22.11
N LEU A 223 55.03 -2.52 -21.21
CA LEU A 223 56.13 -3.05 -20.39
C LEU A 223 56.95 -4.07 -21.18
N VAL A 224 57.47 -3.64 -22.34
CA VAL A 224 58.24 -4.46 -23.27
C VAL A 224 59.58 -3.80 -23.60
N HIS A 225 60.57 -4.61 -23.97
CA HIS A 225 61.85 -4.08 -24.43
C HIS A 225 61.66 -3.25 -25.72
N PRO A 226 62.28 -2.06 -25.84
CA PRO A 226 62.14 -1.20 -27.02
C PRO A 226 62.46 -1.91 -28.35
N ASP A 227 63.51 -2.74 -28.36
CA ASP A 227 63.99 -3.42 -29.56
C ASP A 227 63.23 -4.71 -29.89
N THR A 228 63.05 -5.61 -28.91
CA THR A 228 62.45 -6.93 -29.16
C THR A 228 60.93 -6.92 -29.10
N ARG A 229 60.32 -5.86 -28.56
CA ARG A 229 58.88 -5.74 -28.30
C ARG A 229 58.30 -6.89 -27.46
N ARG A 230 59.15 -7.59 -26.72
CA ARG A 230 58.76 -8.68 -25.81
C ARG A 230 58.88 -8.23 -24.35
N PRO A 231 58.02 -8.76 -23.45
CA PRO A 231 58.18 -8.59 -22.01
C PRO A 231 59.53 -9.11 -21.53
N ASP A 232 60.09 -8.46 -20.51
CA ASP A 232 61.26 -8.98 -19.80
C ASP A 232 60.88 -10.28 -19.06
N PRO A 233 61.59 -11.40 -19.27
CA PRO A 233 61.23 -12.69 -18.70
C PRO A 233 61.32 -12.72 -17.16
N VAL A 234 62.26 -11.97 -16.56
CA VAL A 234 62.42 -11.87 -15.11
C VAL A 234 61.25 -11.08 -14.52
N LYS A 235 60.93 -9.92 -15.09
CA LYS A 235 59.82 -9.09 -14.63
C LYS A 235 58.47 -9.79 -14.78
N LEU A 236 58.28 -10.51 -15.88
CA LEU A 236 57.10 -11.32 -16.13
C LEU A 236 56.96 -12.44 -15.10
N SER A 237 58.04 -13.17 -14.82
CA SER A 237 58.08 -14.20 -13.77
C SER A 237 57.77 -13.63 -12.38
N CYS A 238 58.29 -12.45 -12.05
CA CYS A 238 57.99 -11.76 -10.80
C CYS A 238 56.51 -11.36 -10.67
N PHE A 239 55.91 -10.81 -11.74
CA PHE A 239 54.49 -10.47 -11.76
C PHE A 239 53.59 -11.71 -11.64
N ARG A 240 53.96 -12.81 -12.30
CA ARG A 240 53.27 -14.10 -12.20
C ARG A 240 53.30 -14.64 -10.77
N ARG A 241 54.48 -14.71 -10.13
CA ARG A 241 54.61 -15.18 -8.75
C ARG A 241 53.86 -14.29 -7.76
N PHE A 242 53.89 -12.96 -7.95
CA PHE A 242 53.09 -12.05 -7.14
C PHE A 242 51.58 -12.25 -7.34
N THR A 243 51.14 -12.66 -8.54
CA THR A 243 49.74 -13.03 -8.80
C THR A 243 49.30 -14.17 -7.88
N VAL A 244 50.13 -15.19 -7.66
CA VAL A 244 49.81 -16.28 -6.70
C VAL A 244 49.55 -15.69 -5.31
N LEU A 245 50.38 -14.77 -4.84
CA LEU A 245 50.25 -14.15 -3.52
C LEU A 245 49.03 -13.21 -3.37
N ASN A 246 48.57 -12.63 -4.48
CA ASN A 246 47.55 -11.59 -4.50
C ASN A 246 46.22 -12.04 -5.14
N ALA A 247 46.13 -13.27 -5.63
CA ALA A 247 44.98 -13.80 -6.36
C ALA A 247 43.68 -13.69 -5.55
N ASP A 248 43.71 -14.06 -4.28
CA ASP A 248 42.60 -13.89 -3.34
C ASP A 248 43.11 -13.62 -1.91
N HIS A 249 42.28 -12.97 -1.09
CA HIS A 249 42.55 -12.81 0.33
C HIS A 249 41.26 -12.84 1.16
N GLY A 250 40.36 -13.76 0.83
CA GLY A 250 39.08 -13.95 1.48
C GLY A 250 38.17 -12.72 1.35
N MET A 251 37.46 -12.37 2.43
CA MET A 251 36.54 -11.23 2.48
C MET A 251 37.25 -9.88 2.67
N ALA A 252 38.37 -9.66 1.97
CA ALA A 252 39.00 -8.36 1.86
C ALA A 252 38.02 -7.32 1.28
N LEU A 253 38.23 -6.04 1.56
CA LEU A 253 37.28 -4.97 1.21
C LEU A 253 36.91 -4.97 -0.28
N ALA A 254 37.87 -5.20 -1.19
CA ALA A 254 37.60 -5.28 -2.63
C ALA A 254 36.61 -6.42 -2.99
N VAL A 255 36.78 -7.61 -2.41
CA VAL A 255 35.87 -8.75 -2.61
C VAL A 255 34.52 -8.48 -1.95
N PHE A 256 34.53 -7.99 -0.70
CA PHE A 256 33.30 -7.70 0.03
C PHE A 256 32.45 -6.63 -0.69
N SER A 257 33.05 -5.55 -1.18
CA SER A 257 32.37 -4.52 -1.97
C SER A 257 31.77 -5.09 -3.25
N ALA A 258 32.49 -5.96 -3.96
CA ALA A 258 31.95 -6.65 -5.12
C ALA A 258 30.72 -7.51 -4.75
N LEU A 259 30.77 -8.25 -3.63
CA LEU A 259 29.65 -9.07 -3.17
C LEU A 259 28.46 -8.24 -2.66
N VAL A 260 28.69 -7.09 -2.03
CA VAL A 260 27.62 -6.15 -1.64
C VAL A 260 26.84 -5.72 -2.87
N THR A 261 27.52 -5.31 -3.94
CA THR A 261 26.89 -4.99 -5.22
C THR A 261 26.26 -6.22 -5.88
N ALA A 262 26.93 -7.37 -5.86
CA ALA A 262 26.42 -8.61 -6.41
C ALA A 262 25.13 -9.08 -5.71
N SER A 263 24.92 -8.70 -4.44
CA SER A 263 23.74 -9.10 -3.67
C SER A 263 22.42 -8.49 -4.16
N SER A 264 22.49 -7.48 -5.02
CA SER A 264 21.35 -7.00 -5.83
C SER A 264 21.24 -7.66 -7.21
N LEU A 265 21.92 -8.79 -7.41
CA LEU A 265 21.98 -9.56 -8.67
C LEU A 265 22.65 -8.81 -9.83
N SER A 266 23.61 -7.93 -9.55
CA SER A 266 24.32 -7.14 -10.55
C SER A 266 25.37 -7.96 -11.32
N ASP A 267 25.65 -7.54 -12.56
CA ASP A 267 26.67 -8.12 -13.42
C ASP A 267 28.09 -7.97 -12.83
N PRO A 268 29.05 -8.83 -13.22
CA PRO A 268 30.38 -8.82 -12.62
C PRO A 268 31.20 -7.56 -12.94
N ILE A 269 30.89 -6.82 -14.02
CA ILE A 269 31.59 -5.57 -14.37
C ILE A 269 31.14 -4.44 -13.45
N SER A 270 29.84 -4.31 -13.19
CA SER A 270 29.30 -3.40 -12.17
C SER A 270 29.89 -3.70 -10.78
N CYS A 271 30.01 -4.99 -10.43
CA CYS A 271 30.66 -5.42 -9.19
C CYS A 271 32.16 -5.05 -9.17
N LEU A 272 32.85 -5.18 -10.30
CA LEU A 272 34.26 -4.80 -10.44
C LEU A 272 34.47 -3.29 -10.34
N ILE A 273 33.55 -2.46 -10.85
CA ILE A 273 33.59 -0.99 -10.68
C ILE A 273 33.53 -0.63 -9.19
N ALA A 274 32.59 -1.23 -8.44
CA ALA A 274 32.49 -1.03 -6.98
C ALA A 274 33.76 -1.51 -6.25
N SER A 275 34.31 -2.66 -6.68
CA SER A 275 35.56 -3.20 -6.17
C SER A 275 36.76 -2.29 -6.44
N THR A 276 36.81 -1.67 -7.63
CA THR A 276 37.88 -0.75 -8.04
C THR A 276 37.90 0.50 -7.15
N GLY A 277 36.71 1.09 -6.90
CA GLY A 277 36.60 2.22 -5.97
C GLY A 277 37.02 1.85 -4.53
N ALA A 278 36.68 0.65 -4.09
CA ALA A 278 37.04 0.16 -2.77
C ALA A 278 38.53 -0.17 -2.62
N ALA A 279 39.17 -0.70 -3.67
CA ALA A 279 40.58 -1.01 -3.73
C ALA A 279 41.45 0.25 -3.60
N TRP A 280 41.03 1.37 -4.19
CA TRP A 280 41.80 2.61 -4.19
C TRP A 280 41.91 3.32 -2.83
N GLY A 281 41.08 2.95 -1.86
CA GLY A 281 41.15 3.54 -0.52
C GLY A 281 42.50 3.34 0.14
N SER A 282 43.00 4.35 0.87
CA SER A 282 44.31 4.32 1.55
C SER A 282 44.43 3.29 2.68
N LEU A 283 43.31 2.69 3.10
CA LEU A 283 43.26 1.58 4.06
C LEU A 283 43.18 0.20 3.36
N HIS A 284 43.29 0.16 2.03
CA HIS A 284 43.35 -1.06 1.24
C HIS A 284 44.52 -0.99 0.23
N PHE A 285 44.34 -1.20 -1.08
CA PHE A 285 45.48 -1.15 -2.02
C PHE A 285 46.12 0.23 -2.12
N GLY A 286 45.36 1.31 -1.92
CA GLY A 286 45.92 2.66 -1.80
C GLY A 286 46.92 2.83 -0.65
N ALA A 287 47.00 1.87 0.29
CA ALA A 287 48.04 1.87 1.32
C ALA A 287 49.45 1.75 0.72
N THR A 288 49.60 1.11 -0.44
CA THR A 288 50.89 1.00 -1.15
C THR A 288 51.40 2.36 -1.61
N GLU A 289 50.52 3.17 -2.21
CA GLU A 289 50.81 4.55 -2.61
C GLU A 289 51.10 5.43 -1.40
N ALA A 290 50.26 5.34 -0.35
CA ALA A 290 50.46 6.09 0.88
C ALA A 290 51.78 5.72 1.59
N ALA A 291 52.15 4.43 1.61
CA ALA A 291 53.41 3.96 2.18
C ALA A 291 54.60 4.53 1.40
N GLN A 292 54.59 4.46 0.06
CA GLN A 292 55.69 4.98 -0.73
C GLN A 292 55.81 6.50 -0.62
N GLN A 293 54.69 7.23 -0.55
CA GLN A 293 54.69 8.67 -0.31
C GLN A 293 55.26 9.02 1.08
N ALA A 294 54.90 8.25 2.11
CA ALA A 294 55.46 8.43 3.45
C ALA A 294 56.98 8.19 3.47
N LEU A 295 57.49 7.19 2.74
CA LEU A 295 58.93 6.97 2.60
C LEU A 295 59.63 8.17 1.94
N ARG A 296 59.03 8.75 0.89
CA ARG A 296 59.54 9.97 0.23
C ARG A 296 59.55 11.18 1.17
N GLU A 297 58.59 11.29 2.09
CA GLU A 297 58.57 12.36 3.11
C GLU A 297 59.67 12.19 4.17
N ILE A 298 59.97 10.95 4.57
CA ILE A 298 61.01 10.65 5.58
C ILE A 298 62.40 11.00 5.02
N ARG A 299 62.60 10.83 3.70
CA ARG A 299 63.82 11.15 2.92
C ARG A 299 65.06 10.33 3.29
N SER A 300 65.42 10.23 4.57
CA SER A 300 66.66 9.62 5.03
C SER A 300 66.51 8.86 6.37
N PRO A 301 67.38 7.87 6.67
CA PRO A 301 67.26 7.04 7.87
C PRO A 301 67.31 7.81 9.20
N GLU A 302 67.95 8.97 9.24
CA GLU A 302 68.09 9.80 10.45
C GLU A 302 66.73 10.35 10.94
N ASN A 303 65.74 10.46 10.04
CA ASN A 303 64.40 10.97 10.36
C ASN A 303 63.45 9.87 10.88
N ILE A 304 63.85 8.59 10.83
CA ILE A 304 63.02 7.45 11.26
C ILE A 304 62.59 7.58 12.73
N PRO A 305 63.47 7.92 13.71
CA PRO A 305 63.06 8.00 15.12
C PRO A 305 61.94 9.03 15.34
N GLY A 306 62.02 10.19 14.67
CA GLY A 306 60.99 11.22 14.73
C GLY A 306 59.67 10.74 14.11
N PHE A 307 59.73 10.06 12.96
CA PHE A 307 58.54 9.47 12.34
C PHE A 307 57.87 8.41 13.23
N ILE A 308 58.66 7.52 13.84
CA ILE A 308 58.15 6.50 14.77
C ILE A 308 57.49 7.15 15.99
N ASP A 309 58.06 8.23 16.53
CA ASP A 309 57.44 8.98 17.63
C ASP A 309 56.10 9.62 17.23
N GLU A 310 55.98 10.17 16.02
CA GLU A 310 54.71 10.67 15.48
C GLU A 310 53.66 9.57 15.31
N VAL A 311 54.08 8.36 14.93
CA VAL A 311 53.21 7.18 14.84
C VAL A 311 52.71 6.76 16.23
N LYS A 312 53.60 6.73 17.23
CA LYS A 312 53.25 6.42 18.63
C LYS A 312 52.26 7.41 19.23
N LYS A 313 52.36 8.69 18.84
CA LYS A 313 51.43 9.77 19.23
C LYS A 313 50.12 9.78 18.43
N GLY A 314 49.97 8.89 17.45
CA GLY A 314 48.78 8.81 16.59
C GLY A 314 48.65 9.95 15.58
N ARG A 315 49.70 10.76 15.37
CA ARG A 315 49.71 11.87 14.42
C ARG A 315 49.96 11.41 12.98
N LYS A 316 50.73 10.32 12.81
CA LYS A 316 50.92 9.62 11.53
C LYS A 316 50.57 8.14 11.67
N LYS A 317 50.32 7.47 10.54
CA LYS A 317 50.19 6.00 10.48
C LYS A 317 51.38 5.42 9.71
N LEU A 318 51.90 4.29 10.21
CA LEU A 318 52.83 3.46 9.45
C LEU A 318 52.01 2.53 8.54
N PHE A 319 51.81 2.94 7.29
CA PHE A 319 51.11 2.13 6.30
C PHE A 319 51.93 0.88 5.97
N GLY A 320 51.25 -0.26 5.74
CA GLY A 320 51.90 -1.56 5.55
C GLY A 320 52.25 -2.30 6.86
N TYR A 321 51.92 -1.75 8.03
CA TYR A 321 52.11 -2.41 9.32
C TYR A 321 50.80 -2.78 10.01
N GLY A 322 50.78 -3.98 10.58
CA GLY A 322 49.61 -4.59 11.16
C GLY A 322 48.65 -5.15 10.11
N HIS A 323 47.87 -6.15 10.49
CA HIS A 323 46.88 -6.75 9.60
C HIS A 323 45.61 -7.10 10.39
N ARG A 324 44.46 -7.06 9.71
CA ARG A 324 43.16 -7.39 10.32
C ARG A 324 43.10 -8.87 10.70
N SER A 325 43.52 -9.73 9.76
CA SER A 325 43.46 -11.19 9.90
C SER A 325 44.75 -11.80 10.44
N TYR A 326 45.89 -11.11 10.35
CA TYR A 326 47.19 -11.65 10.82
C TYR A 326 47.60 -10.92 12.09
N LYS A 327 47.73 -11.68 13.18
CA LYS A 327 48.32 -11.20 14.44
C LYS A 327 49.82 -11.52 14.54
N GLY A 328 50.33 -12.39 13.67
CA GLY A 328 51.75 -12.66 13.45
C GLY A 328 52.24 -12.09 12.12
N ALA A 329 53.43 -12.53 11.69
CA ALA A 329 53.99 -12.18 10.38
C ALA A 329 53.07 -12.69 9.25
N ASP A 330 52.84 -11.85 8.25
CA ASP A 330 52.07 -12.20 7.07
C ASP A 330 52.85 -13.25 6.23
N PRO A 331 52.26 -14.42 5.91
CA PRO A 331 52.97 -15.50 5.24
C PRO A 331 53.46 -15.13 3.84
N ARG A 332 52.92 -14.06 3.25
CA ARG A 332 53.31 -13.60 1.91
C ARG A 332 54.59 -12.76 1.93
N VAL A 333 54.97 -12.15 3.06
CA VAL A 333 56.09 -11.20 3.11
C VAL A 333 57.41 -11.83 2.70
N ARG A 334 57.72 -13.04 3.20
CA ARG A 334 58.93 -13.78 2.83
C ARG A 334 59.01 -14.05 1.32
N HIS A 335 57.88 -14.43 0.73
CA HIS A 335 57.78 -14.69 -0.71
C HIS A 335 57.92 -13.41 -1.54
N ILE A 336 57.38 -12.29 -1.06
CA ILE A 336 57.57 -10.97 -1.68
C ILE A 336 59.05 -10.54 -1.64
N GLN A 337 59.72 -10.73 -0.51
CA GLN A 337 61.16 -10.45 -0.40
C GLN A 337 61.98 -11.31 -1.36
N SER A 338 61.61 -12.58 -1.56
CA SER A 338 62.22 -13.44 -2.58
C SER A 338 62.00 -12.90 -4.00
N ILE A 339 60.83 -12.36 -4.31
CA ILE A 339 60.57 -11.73 -5.63
C ILE A 339 61.41 -10.46 -5.79
N LEU A 340 61.55 -9.65 -4.74
CA LEU A 340 62.36 -8.43 -4.77
C LEU A 340 63.85 -8.72 -4.98
N HIS A 341 64.37 -9.84 -4.49
CA HIS A 341 65.74 -10.26 -4.74
C HIS A 341 66.01 -10.56 -6.24
N ASP A 342 65.01 -11.07 -6.96
CA ASP A 342 65.13 -11.39 -8.39
C ASP A 342 64.97 -10.16 -9.30
N LEU A 343 64.33 -9.10 -8.82
CA LEU A 343 64.25 -7.82 -9.51
C LEU A 343 65.56 -7.05 -9.26
N ASP A 344 66.33 -6.82 -10.33
CA ASP A 344 67.68 -6.19 -10.33
C ASP A 344 67.82 -5.05 -9.29
N PRO A 345 68.86 -5.02 -8.45
CA PRO A 345 69.03 -4.05 -7.36
C PRO A 345 69.46 -2.69 -7.91
N LEU A 346 68.57 -2.01 -8.62
CA LEU A 346 68.63 -0.55 -8.65
C LEU A 346 68.67 -0.09 -7.18
N PRO A 347 69.60 0.80 -6.77
CA PRO A 347 69.63 1.35 -5.42
C PRO A 347 68.33 2.10 -5.18
N ASN A 348 67.33 1.38 -4.70
CA ASN A 348 66.08 1.95 -4.30
C ASN A 348 66.30 2.40 -2.86
N ASP A 349 66.77 3.63 -2.71
CA ASP A 349 66.99 4.24 -1.39
C ASP A 349 65.71 4.17 -0.53
N LEU A 350 64.53 4.10 -1.16
CA LEU A 350 63.26 3.89 -0.46
C LEU A 350 63.09 2.45 0.05
N LEU A 351 63.59 1.42 -0.65
CA LEU A 351 63.58 0.04 -0.16
C LEU A 351 64.51 -0.11 1.06
N LYS A 352 65.73 0.44 0.99
CA LYS A 352 66.65 0.48 2.13
C LYS A 352 66.06 1.25 3.31
N LEU A 353 65.36 2.34 3.04
CA LEU A 353 64.66 3.11 4.06
C LEU A 353 63.50 2.31 4.69
N ALA A 354 62.75 1.54 3.89
CA ALA A 354 61.71 0.66 4.38
C ALA A 354 62.27 -0.47 5.28
N GLU A 355 63.39 -1.09 4.89
CA GLU A 355 64.11 -2.08 5.71
C GLU A 355 64.61 -1.47 7.04
N ALA A 356 65.14 -0.25 7.01
CA ALA A 356 65.55 0.47 8.22
C ALA A 356 64.36 0.80 9.14
N ILE A 357 63.20 1.15 8.56
CA ILE A 357 61.96 1.34 9.32
C ILE A 357 61.48 0.02 9.93
N GLU A 358 61.57 -1.09 9.21
CA GLU A 358 61.24 -2.41 9.75
C GLU A 358 62.15 -2.78 10.93
N GLN A 359 63.45 -2.57 10.78
CA GLN A 359 64.40 -2.83 11.86
C GLN A 359 64.12 -1.94 13.09
N ALA A 360 63.76 -0.67 12.89
CA ALA A 360 63.40 0.23 13.98
C ALA A 360 62.07 -0.19 14.65
N ALA A 361 61.04 -0.49 13.87
CA ALA A 361 59.72 -0.86 14.38
C ALA A 361 59.71 -2.22 15.10
N SER A 362 60.39 -3.22 14.55
CA SER A 362 60.50 -4.56 15.16
C SER A 362 61.22 -4.57 16.51
N ASN A 363 62.10 -3.60 16.75
CA ASN A 363 62.81 -3.42 18.02
C ASN A 363 62.10 -2.49 19.02
N ASP A 364 61.08 -1.74 18.60
CA ASP A 364 60.35 -0.79 19.47
C ASP A 364 59.17 -1.50 20.20
N GLU A 365 59.11 -1.30 21.53
CA GLU A 365 58.12 -1.92 22.42
C GLU A 365 56.68 -1.61 22.01
N TYR A 366 56.41 -0.42 21.44
CA TYR A 366 55.08 -0.01 21.00
C TYR A 366 54.50 -0.97 19.95
N PHE A 367 55.32 -1.41 19.00
CA PHE A 367 54.90 -2.29 17.91
C PHE A 367 54.83 -3.75 18.36
N ARG A 368 55.80 -4.21 19.15
CA ARG A 368 55.82 -5.59 19.66
C ARG A 368 54.64 -5.88 20.58
N SER A 369 54.37 -5.01 21.54
CA SER A 369 53.24 -5.16 22.48
C SER A 369 51.87 -5.14 21.79
N ARG A 370 51.78 -4.50 20.61
CA ARG A 370 50.56 -4.44 19.78
C ARG A 370 50.54 -5.48 18.66
N SER A 371 51.57 -6.32 18.56
CA SER A 371 51.72 -7.32 17.49
C SER A 371 51.59 -6.71 16.08
N LEU A 372 52.25 -5.56 15.86
CA LEU A 372 52.28 -4.86 14.57
C LEU A 372 53.49 -5.31 13.76
N TYR A 373 53.25 -6.16 12.77
CA TYR A 373 54.27 -6.69 11.85
C TYR A 373 54.08 -6.12 10.43
N PRO A 374 55.12 -6.12 9.58
CA PRO A 374 54.96 -5.79 8.18
C PRO A 374 53.98 -6.77 7.51
N ASN A 375 53.12 -6.23 6.66
CA ASN A 375 52.20 -7.00 5.83
C ASN A 375 52.64 -6.97 4.35
N ALA A 376 51.93 -7.71 3.49
CA ALA A 376 52.26 -7.78 2.07
C ALA A 376 52.34 -6.42 1.35
N ASP A 377 51.57 -5.41 1.77
CA ASP A 377 51.53 -4.10 1.09
C ASP A 377 52.81 -3.28 1.34
N PHE A 378 53.48 -3.52 2.49
CA PHE A 378 54.72 -2.81 2.86
C PHE A 378 55.85 -3.05 1.86
N TYR A 379 56.04 -4.30 1.42
CA TYR A 379 57.03 -4.65 0.40
C TYR A 379 56.44 -4.75 -1.01
N GLY A 380 55.14 -5.02 -1.14
CA GLY A 380 54.50 -5.29 -2.44
C GLY A 380 54.58 -4.13 -3.42
N ASN A 381 54.54 -2.88 -2.93
CA ASN A 381 54.69 -1.69 -3.79
C ASN A 381 56.03 -1.67 -4.57
N PHE A 382 57.11 -2.16 -3.94
CA PHE A 382 58.43 -2.22 -4.58
C PHE A 382 58.48 -3.23 -5.73
N VAL A 383 57.70 -4.31 -5.66
CA VAL A 383 57.63 -5.31 -6.73
C VAL A 383 57.09 -4.67 -8.01
N PHE A 384 55.95 -3.97 -7.92
CA PHE A 384 55.36 -3.35 -9.10
C PHE A 384 56.17 -2.18 -9.64
N THR A 385 56.77 -1.36 -8.78
CA THR A 385 57.66 -0.28 -9.23
C THR A 385 58.94 -0.82 -9.87
N GLY A 386 59.51 -1.92 -9.36
CA GLY A 386 60.65 -2.62 -9.99
C GLY A 386 60.31 -3.25 -11.35
N ILE A 387 59.07 -3.71 -11.51
CA ILE A 387 58.54 -4.16 -12.81
C ILE A 387 58.43 -2.98 -13.80
N GLY A 388 58.09 -1.78 -13.31
CA GLY A 388 58.02 -0.55 -14.11
C GLY A 388 56.64 0.08 -14.14
N PHE A 389 55.72 -0.32 -13.26
CA PHE A 389 54.46 0.39 -13.08
C PHE A 389 54.67 1.70 -12.31
N GLU A 390 53.98 2.76 -12.72
CA GLU A 390 53.95 4.03 -11.99
C GLU A 390 53.21 3.90 -10.65
N LEU A 391 53.53 4.77 -9.70
CA LEU A 391 52.97 4.70 -8.35
C LEU A 391 51.43 4.79 -8.32
N ASP A 392 50.85 5.65 -9.15
CA ASP A 392 49.41 5.88 -9.14
C ASP A 392 48.62 4.75 -9.84
N ILE A 393 49.24 3.92 -10.68
CA ILE A 393 48.55 2.78 -11.33
C ILE A 393 48.65 1.49 -10.52
N LEU A 394 49.44 1.46 -9.44
CA LEU A 394 49.66 0.27 -8.61
C LEU A 394 48.36 -0.38 -8.11
N PRO A 395 47.36 0.36 -7.56
CA PRO A 395 46.12 -0.27 -7.12
C PRO A 395 45.38 -0.97 -8.26
N GLY A 396 45.45 -0.43 -9.49
CA GLY A 396 44.90 -1.08 -10.69
C GLY A 396 45.66 -2.33 -11.10
N ALA A 397 47.00 -2.31 -11.09
CA ALA A 397 47.82 -3.48 -11.37
C ALA A 397 47.61 -4.62 -10.34
N MET A 398 47.47 -4.27 -9.05
CA MET A 398 47.10 -5.23 -8.01
C MET A 398 45.69 -5.80 -8.22
N LEU A 399 44.74 -4.97 -8.66
CA LEU A 399 43.39 -5.42 -8.95
C LEU A 399 43.33 -6.36 -10.15
N ALA A 400 44.22 -6.22 -11.14
CA ALA A 400 44.35 -7.16 -12.27
C ALA A 400 44.68 -8.60 -11.83
N GLN A 401 45.28 -8.75 -10.65
CA GLN A 401 45.56 -10.05 -10.05
C GLN A 401 44.44 -10.45 -9.08
N ARG A 402 43.94 -9.51 -8.25
CA ARG A 402 42.85 -9.76 -7.30
C ARG A 402 41.51 -10.07 -7.98
N ILE A 403 41.36 -9.73 -9.27
CA ILE A 403 40.17 -10.05 -10.06
C ILE A 403 39.85 -11.54 -10.03
N ILE A 404 40.86 -12.40 -9.90
CA ILE A 404 40.66 -13.85 -9.81
C ILE A 404 39.79 -14.21 -8.61
N GLY A 405 40.17 -13.76 -7.42
CA GLY A 405 39.40 -13.94 -6.20
C GLY A 405 38.03 -13.28 -6.27
N ILE A 406 37.95 -12.04 -6.78
CA ILE A 406 36.66 -11.33 -6.91
C ILE A 406 35.69 -12.14 -7.78
N MET A 407 36.13 -12.65 -8.93
CA MET A 407 35.30 -13.45 -9.83
C MET A 407 34.96 -14.82 -9.23
N ALA A 408 35.89 -15.47 -8.52
CA ALA A 408 35.62 -16.73 -7.84
C ALA A 408 34.53 -16.57 -6.77
N HIS A 409 34.63 -15.53 -5.94
CA HIS A 409 33.64 -15.23 -4.91
C HIS A 409 32.30 -14.81 -5.52
N TRP A 410 32.31 -13.99 -6.59
CA TRP A 410 31.09 -13.62 -7.32
C TRP A 410 30.38 -14.84 -7.91
N ARG A 411 31.14 -15.77 -8.50
CA ARG A 411 30.62 -17.06 -9.00
C ARG A 411 29.98 -17.89 -7.89
N GLU A 412 30.70 -18.10 -6.79
CA GLU A 412 30.21 -18.86 -5.64
C GLU A 412 28.91 -18.23 -5.12
N TYR A 413 28.84 -16.91 -5.06
CA TYR A 413 27.67 -16.16 -4.61
C TYR A 413 26.45 -16.31 -5.53
N MET A 414 26.65 -16.20 -6.85
CA MET A 414 25.58 -16.35 -7.84
C MET A 414 25.05 -17.78 -7.94
N LEU A 415 25.93 -18.78 -7.80
CA LEU A 415 25.53 -20.19 -7.86
C LEU A 415 24.91 -20.68 -6.55
N THR A 416 25.34 -20.17 -5.40
CA THR A 416 24.77 -20.53 -4.08
C THR A 416 23.52 -19.72 -3.71
N ARG A 417 23.06 -18.82 -4.59
CA ARG A 417 21.90 -17.93 -4.39
C ARG A 417 22.04 -17.07 -3.13
N GLY A 418 23.14 -16.30 -3.06
CA GLY A 418 23.41 -15.38 -1.95
C GLY A 418 22.28 -14.36 -1.71
N LYS A 419 22.10 -13.94 -0.45
CA LYS A 419 21.02 -13.04 0.00
C LYS A 419 21.45 -11.58 0.02
N LEU A 420 20.54 -10.65 -0.29
CA LEU A 420 20.81 -9.21 -0.25
C LEU A 420 21.54 -8.77 1.03
N PHE A 421 22.69 -8.10 0.90
CA PHE A 421 23.40 -7.48 2.03
C PHE A 421 22.65 -6.23 2.49
N ARG A 422 21.90 -6.34 3.58
CA ARG A 422 21.20 -5.20 4.20
C ARG A 422 21.36 -5.18 5.73
N PRO A 423 22.42 -4.56 6.27
CA PRO A 423 22.62 -4.43 7.71
C PRO A 423 21.61 -3.48 8.36
N SER A 424 21.34 -3.69 9.65
CA SER A 424 20.62 -2.74 10.51
C SER A 424 21.60 -1.78 11.20
N HIS A 425 21.11 -0.67 11.75
CA HIS A 425 21.91 0.29 12.52
C HIS A 425 21.34 0.52 13.93
N ILE A 426 22.19 0.96 14.87
CA ILE A 426 21.73 1.51 16.15
C ILE A 426 21.46 3.00 15.93
N TYR A 427 20.23 3.43 16.21
CA TYR A 427 19.87 4.84 16.15
C TYR A 427 20.24 5.49 17.49
N THR A 428 21.13 6.49 17.45
CA THR A 428 21.59 7.24 18.64
C THR A 428 21.06 8.67 18.67
N GLY A 429 20.14 9.03 17.77
CA GLY A 429 19.48 10.32 17.79
C GLY A 429 18.36 10.38 18.83
N ASP A 430 17.85 11.57 19.10
CA ASP A 430 16.71 11.76 20.00
C ASP A 430 15.45 11.18 19.36
N ALA A 431 15.00 10.04 19.89
CA ALA A 431 13.68 9.46 19.59
C ALA A 431 12.56 10.13 20.41
N GLY A 432 12.80 11.36 20.89
CA GLY A 432 11.88 12.13 21.73
C GLY A 432 10.57 12.47 21.01
N GLU A 433 9.53 12.71 21.80
CA GLU A 433 8.25 13.24 21.30
C GLU A 433 8.53 14.53 20.52
N GLU A 434 8.14 14.56 19.24
CA GLU A 434 8.27 15.73 18.38
C GLU A 434 7.55 16.94 19.00
N THR A 435 8.28 17.78 19.73
CA THR A 435 7.81 19.09 20.17
C THR A 435 8.15 20.19 19.17
N THR A 436 8.66 19.84 17.98
CA THR A 436 8.92 20.81 16.90
C THR A 436 7.59 21.25 16.28
N PRO A 437 7.16 22.51 16.42
CA PRO A 437 5.84 22.97 15.97
C PRO A 437 5.60 22.82 14.46
N LEU A 438 6.68 22.71 13.67
CA LEU A 438 6.62 22.55 12.21
C LEU A 438 6.37 21.10 11.76
N LEU A 439 6.61 20.12 12.64
CA LEU A 439 6.43 18.68 12.38
C LEU A 439 5.30 18.05 13.19
N ALA A 440 4.67 18.82 14.10
CA ALA A 440 3.37 18.45 14.61
C ALA A 440 2.51 18.06 13.41
N SER A 441 2.08 16.80 13.36
CA SER A 441 1.06 16.34 12.45
C SER A 441 -0.15 17.26 12.67
N THR A 442 -0.21 18.35 11.92
CA THR A 442 -1.45 19.02 11.65
C THR A 442 -2.27 17.93 10.99
N GLN A 443 -3.18 17.33 11.76
CA GLN A 443 -4.35 16.67 11.19
C GLN A 443 -4.76 17.56 10.03
N LYS A 444 -4.58 17.06 8.79
CA LYS A 444 -4.90 17.86 7.62
C LYS A 444 -6.33 18.32 7.84
N PRO A 445 -6.59 19.64 7.95
CA PRO A 445 -7.91 20.11 8.30
C PRO A 445 -8.88 19.55 7.26
N TYR A 446 -9.98 18.94 7.72
CA TYR A 446 -11.00 18.31 6.85
C TYR A 446 -11.45 19.22 5.70
N SER A 447 -11.36 20.53 5.90
CA SER A 447 -11.56 21.53 4.87
C SER A 447 -10.50 22.63 4.94
N VAL A 448 -10.01 23.05 3.77
CA VAL A 448 -9.12 24.23 3.60
C VAL A 448 -9.91 25.54 3.80
N PHE A 449 -11.24 25.50 3.79
CA PHE A 449 -12.08 26.70 3.92
C PHE A 449 -12.21 27.15 5.38
N SER A 450 -12.06 28.46 5.60
CA SER A 450 -12.34 29.09 6.90
C SER A 450 -13.82 28.93 7.28
N PRO A 451 -14.19 29.00 8.58
CA PRO A 451 -15.60 28.91 9.00
C PRO A 451 -16.54 29.88 8.28
N THR A 452 -16.06 31.10 7.98
CA THR A 452 -16.81 32.10 7.22
C THR A 452 -16.97 31.68 5.75
N ALA A 453 -15.91 31.15 5.13
CA ALA A 453 -15.97 30.64 3.76
C ALA A 453 -16.92 29.43 3.65
N LYS A 454 -16.87 28.49 4.62
CA LYS A 454 -17.83 27.37 4.72
C LYS A 454 -19.26 27.90 4.78
N ARG A 455 -19.57 28.84 5.69
CA ARG A 455 -20.91 29.42 5.82
C ARG A 455 -21.39 30.10 4.54
N LEU A 456 -20.52 30.85 3.86
CA LEU A 456 -20.86 31.52 2.61
C LEU A 456 -21.17 30.51 1.49
N ILE A 457 -20.36 29.46 1.35
CA ILE A 457 -20.58 28.40 0.35
C ILE A 457 -21.91 27.69 0.60
N ILE A 458 -22.20 27.33 1.86
CA ILE A 458 -23.47 26.70 2.23
C ILE A 458 -24.64 27.65 2.01
N LEU A 459 -24.51 28.93 2.32
CA LEU A 459 -25.55 29.93 2.06
C LEU A 459 -25.85 30.06 0.56
N THR A 460 -24.82 30.10 -0.29
CA THR A 460 -24.99 30.12 -1.75
C THR A 460 -25.68 28.84 -2.26
N ALA A 461 -25.26 27.67 -1.76
CA ALA A 461 -25.88 26.40 -2.10
C ALA A 461 -27.37 26.33 -1.66
N THR A 462 -27.66 26.88 -0.48
CA THR A 462 -29.02 26.99 0.08
C THR A 462 -29.89 27.89 -0.79
N LEU A 463 -29.40 29.08 -1.15
CA LEU A 463 -30.09 30.01 -2.04
C LEU A 463 -30.32 29.38 -3.42
N ALA A 464 -29.35 28.60 -3.91
CA ALA A 464 -29.53 27.89 -5.17
C ALA A 464 -30.61 26.79 -5.08
N SER A 465 -30.69 26.10 -3.94
CA SER A 465 -31.71 25.07 -3.70
C SER A 465 -33.12 25.64 -3.54
N SER A 466 -33.28 26.88 -3.06
CA SER A 466 -34.61 27.45 -2.80
C SER A 466 -35.43 27.70 -4.07
N PHE A 467 -34.79 27.88 -5.23
CA PHE A 467 -35.49 28.12 -6.49
C PHE A 467 -36.46 26.99 -6.85
N SER A 468 -36.10 25.72 -6.63
CA SER A 468 -36.98 24.60 -7.00
C SER A 468 -38.31 24.58 -6.23
N PRO A 469 -38.32 24.56 -4.88
CA PRO A 469 -39.57 24.66 -4.15
C PRO A 469 -40.25 26.02 -4.30
N LEU A 470 -39.51 27.12 -4.50
CA LEU A 470 -40.12 28.44 -4.71
C LEU A 470 -40.98 28.44 -5.97
N SER A 471 -40.44 28.01 -7.12
CA SER A 471 -41.17 27.92 -8.38
C SER A 471 -42.33 26.92 -8.36
N ALA A 472 -42.23 25.89 -7.51
CA ALA A 472 -43.33 24.96 -7.31
C ALA A 472 -44.52 25.65 -6.63
N ASN A 473 -44.26 26.44 -5.58
CA ASN A 473 -45.29 26.96 -4.67
C ASN A 473 -45.77 28.39 -4.99
N ILE A 474 -44.96 29.21 -5.68
CA ILE A 474 -45.36 30.55 -6.14
C ILE A 474 -46.59 30.52 -7.06
N TYR A 475 -46.86 29.35 -7.61
CA TYR A 475 -47.95 29.08 -8.54
C TYR A 475 -49.34 28.95 -7.87
N TYR A 476 -49.41 28.61 -6.58
CA TYR A 476 -50.67 28.26 -5.90
C TYR A 476 -51.75 29.36 -5.88
N PRO A 477 -51.44 30.64 -5.61
CA PRO A 477 -52.45 31.70 -5.58
C PRO A 477 -53.03 32.01 -6.97
N ALA A 478 -52.27 31.74 -8.04
CA ALA A 478 -52.64 32.10 -9.40
C ALA A 478 -53.45 31.02 -10.15
N LEU A 479 -53.70 29.86 -9.54
CA LEU A 479 -54.33 28.70 -10.20
C LEU A 479 -55.68 29.04 -10.84
N ASN A 480 -56.50 29.82 -10.15
CA ASN A 480 -57.82 30.21 -10.64
C ASN A 480 -57.74 31.22 -11.78
N ALA A 481 -56.78 32.14 -11.73
CA ALA A 481 -56.53 33.11 -12.79
C ALA A 481 -56.05 32.42 -14.08
N LEU A 482 -55.12 31.47 -13.96
CA LEU A 482 -54.61 30.65 -15.06
C LEU A 482 -55.68 29.78 -15.72
N ALA A 483 -56.53 29.13 -14.92
CA ALA A 483 -57.63 28.32 -15.42
C ALA A 483 -58.60 29.17 -16.27
N LYS A 484 -58.88 30.38 -15.81
CA LYS A 484 -59.75 31.34 -16.50
C LYS A 484 -59.12 31.87 -17.80
N ASP A 485 -57.85 32.25 -17.77
CA ASP A 485 -57.15 32.87 -18.90
C ASP A 485 -56.86 31.88 -20.04
N LEU A 486 -56.49 30.63 -19.70
CA LEU A 486 -56.24 29.56 -20.68
C LEU A 486 -57.51 28.79 -21.07
N ASN A 487 -58.67 29.15 -20.51
CA ASN A 487 -59.96 28.50 -20.72
C ASN A 487 -59.94 26.98 -20.50
N VAL A 488 -59.36 26.55 -19.37
CA VAL A 488 -59.20 25.14 -18.97
C VAL A 488 -59.72 24.89 -17.56
N SER A 489 -60.01 23.63 -17.23
CA SER A 489 -60.49 23.26 -15.89
C SER A 489 -59.40 23.41 -14.82
N SER A 490 -59.79 23.65 -13.56
CA SER A 490 -58.87 23.65 -12.42
C SER A 490 -58.13 22.31 -12.26
N SER A 491 -58.76 21.20 -12.70
CA SER A 491 -58.12 19.87 -12.74
C SER A 491 -56.96 19.82 -13.73
N GLN A 492 -57.13 20.39 -14.93
CA GLN A 492 -56.06 20.49 -15.93
C GLN A 492 -54.90 21.37 -15.42
N ILE A 493 -55.18 22.51 -14.79
CA ILE A 493 -54.11 23.33 -14.19
C ILE A 493 -53.38 22.59 -13.08
N ASN A 494 -54.08 21.82 -12.23
CA ASN A 494 -53.44 20.97 -11.21
C ASN A 494 -52.52 19.90 -11.83
N LEU A 495 -52.79 19.40 -13.03
CA LEU A 495 -51.90 18.48 -13.75
C LEU A 495 -50.52 19.09 -14.02
N THR A 496 -50.43 20.41 -14.19
CA THR A 496 -49.14 21.11 -14.37
C THR A 496 -48.29 21.10 -13.10
N ILE A 497 -48.93 21.11 -11.91
CA ILE A 497 -48.26 20.97 -10.61
C ILE A 497 -47.74 19.54 -10.46
N THR A 498 -48.58 18.55 -10.78
CA THR A 498 -48.19 17.14 -10.74
C THR A 498 -47.02 16.84 -11.68
N THR A 499 -47.07 17.36 -12.91
CA THR A 499 -45.99 17.21 -13.90
C THR A 499 -44.69 17.84 -13.40
N TYR A 500 -44.77 19.03 -12.79
CA TYR A 500 -43.62 19.66 -12.14
C TYR A 500 -43.00 18.75 -11.07
N MET A 501 -43.81 18.17 -10.18
CA MET A 501 -43.31 17.31 -9.09
C MET A 501 -42.70 15.98 -9.57
N ILE A 502 -43.25 15.38 -10.64
CA ILE A 502 -42.69 14.17 -11.25
C ILE A 502 -41.28 14.45 -11.78
N CYS A 503 -41.11 15.51 -12.56
CA CYS A 503 -39.80 15.93 -13.06
C CYS A 503 -38.87 16.34 -11.92
N GLN A 504 -39.41 16.91 -10.83
CA GLN A 504 -38.66 17.29 -9.65
C GLN A 504 -38.05 16.07 -8.94
N GLY A 505 -38.73 14.93 -8.98
CA GLY A 505 -38.21 13.66 -8.46
C GLY A 505 -37.21 12.99 -9.39
N LEU A 506 -37.46 13.01 -10.70
CA LEU A 506 -36.65 12.28 -11.69
C LEU A 506 -35.32 12.99 -12.02
N ALA A 507 -35.34 14.29 -12.28
CA ALA A 507 -34.16 15.00 -12.78
C ALA A 507 -32.93 14.95 -11.84
N PRO A 508 -33.07 15.00 -10.50
CA PRO A 508 -31.93 14.84 -9.59
C PRO A 508 -31.20 13.50 -9.74
N THR A 509 -31.86 12.43 -10.18
CA THR A 509 -31.21 11.11 -10.35
C THR A 509 -30.14 11.13 -11.44
N PHE A 510 -30.35 11.92 -12.48
CA PHE A 510 -29.37 12.14 -13.55
C PHE A 510 -28.28 13.09 -13.06
N LEU A 511 -28.68 14.20 -12.45
CA LEU A 511 -27.74 15.25 -12.07
C LEU A 511 -26.84 14.85 -10.90
N GLY A 512 -27.32 14.05 -9.93
CA GLY A 512 -26.53 13.56 -8.81
C GLY A 512 -25.34 12.73 -9.27
N SER A 513 -25.60 11.75 -10.17
CA SER A 513 -24.54 10.93 -10.77
C SER A 513 -23.57 11.76 -11.63
N PHE A 514 -24.06 12.78 -12.33
CA PHE A 514 -23.23 13.72 -13.08
C PHE A 514 -22.33 14.53 -12.14
N ALA A 515 -22.88 15.05 -11.05
CA ALA A 515 -22.16 15.89 -10.10
C ALA A 515 -21.06 15.13 -9.35
N ASP A 516 -21.27 13.84 -9.06
CA ASP A 516 -20.26 12.99 -8.43
C ASP A 516 -19.07 12.69 -9.37
N ARG A 517 -19.26 12.79 -10.70
CA ARG A 517 -18.19 12.56 -11.70
C ARG A 517 -17.54 13.84 -12.23
N ALA A 518 -18.35 14.84 -12.57
CA ALA A 518 -17.93 16.08 -13.22
C ALA A 518 -17.68 17.23 -12.23
N GLY A 519 -18.02 17.04 -10.94
CA GLY A 519 -17.91 18.03 -9.89
C GLY A 519 -19.15 18.91 -9.71
N ARG A 520 -19.20 19.63 -8.58
CA ARG A 520 -20.41 20.39 -8.16
C ARG A 520 -20.69 21.64 -8.99
N ARG A 521 -19.66 22.41 -9.35
CA ARG A 521 -19.82 23.69 -10.08
C ARG A 521 -20.46 23.51 -11.48
N PRO A 522 -19.99 22.59 -12.35
CA PRO A 522 -20.63 22.35 -13.64
C PRO A 522 -22.09 21.89 -13.52
N ALA A 523 -22.42 21.11 -12.48
CA ALA A 523 -23.78 20.64 -12.23
C ALA A 523 -24.74 21.79 -11.88
N TYR A 524 -24.30 22.75 -11.04
CA TYR A 524 -25.10 23.96 -10.76
C TYR A 524 -25.32 24.82 -12.01
N ILE A 525 -24.29 25.01 -12.83
CA ILE A 525 -24.40 25.79 -14.07
C ILE A 525 -25.44 25.15 -14.99
N LEU A 526 -25.35 23.84 -15.23
CA LEU A 526 -26.30 23.12 -16.07
C LEU A 526 -27.75 23.25 -15.57
N CYS A 527 -27.96 23.11 -14.26
CA CYS A 527 -29.25 23.35 -13.62
C CYS A 527 -29.83 24.72 -13.96
N PHE A 528 -29.07 25.78 -13.66
CA PHE A 528 -29.54 27.14 -13.83
C PHE A 528 -29.76 27.51 -15.30
N LEU A 529 -28.96 26.97 -16.23
CA LEU A 529 -29.20 27.17 -17.66
C LEU A 529 -30.56 26.64 -18.11
N VAL A 530 -30.90 25.42 -17.72
CA VAL A 530 -32.20 24.81 -18.05
C VAL A 530 -33.33 25.55 -17.34
N TYR A 531 -33.14 25.93 -16.08
CA TYR A 531 -34.14 26.65 -15.29
C TYR A 531 -34.46 28.04 -15.85
N ILE A 532 -33.43 28.85 -16.17
CA ILE A 532 -33.61 30.19 -16.75
C ILE A 532 -34.29 30.11 -18.11
N ALA A 533 -33.85 29.17 -18.97
CA ALA A 533 -34.49 28.95 -20.28
C ALA A 533 -35.97 28.56 -20.12
N GLY A 534 -36.28 27.68 -19.15
CA GLY A 534 -37.64 27.29 -18.80
C GLY A 534 -38.49 28.47 -18.34
N ASN A 535 -37.97 29.34 -17.47
CA ASN A 535 -38.66 30.53 -16.98
C ASN A 535 -38.98 31.53 -18.10
N ILE A 536 -38.01 31.83 -18.97
CA ILE A 536 -38.21 32.74 -20.11
C ILE A 536 -39.30 32.19 -21.03
N ALA A 537 -39.25 30.90 -21.34
CA ALA A 537 -40.25 30.26 -22.17
C ALA A 537 -41.64 30.24 -21.50
N LEU A 538 -41.71 30.02 -20.18
CA LEU A 538 -42.95 30.04 -19.38
C LEU A 538 -43.60 31.43 -19.31
N ALA A 539 -42.81 32.50 -19.35
CA ALA A 539 -43.32 33.87 -19.34
C ALA A 539 -43.95 34.30 -20.68
N LEU A 540 -43.55 33.67 -21.80
CA LEU A 540 -43.96 34.07 -23.16
C LEU A 540 -45.12 33.25 -23.74
N GLN A 541 -45.56 32.21 -23.03
CA GLN A 541 -46.53 31.24 -23.52
C GLN A 541 -47.98 31.58 -23.13
N HIS A 542 -48.90 31.21 -24.02
CA HIS A 542 -50.35 31.39 -23.83
C HIS A 542 -51.12 30.11 -24.18
N ASN A 543 -50.47 28.94 -24.09
CA ASN A 543 -51.02 27.64 -24.47
C ASN A 543 -50.85 26.63 -23.32
N TYR A 544 -51.92 25.91 -22.97
CA TYR A 544 -51.93 24.93 -21.89
C TYR A 544 -50.89 23.79 -22.06
N VAL A 545 -50.73 23.27 -23.28
CA VAL A 545 -49.76 22.18 -23.55
C VAL A 545 -48.33 22.69 -23.41
N ALA A 546 -48.07 23.90 -23.91
CA ALA A 546 -46.79 24.56 -23.72
C ALA A 546 -46.51 24.77 -22.22
N LEU A 547 -47.53 25.19 -21.45
CA LEU A 547 -47.42 25.41 -20.01
C LEU A 547 -47.06 24.13 -19.28
N LEU A 548 -47.72 23.03 -19.62
CA LEU A 548 -47.45 21.72 -19.02
C LEU A 548 -46.03 21.24 -19.31
N VAL A 549 -45.56 21.33 -20.56
CA VAL A 549 -44.21 20.87 -20.97
C VAL A 549 -43.13 21.77 -20.39
N LEU A 550 -43.30 23.10 -20.46
CA LEU A 550 -42.31 24.03 -19.97
C LEU A 550 -42.21 24.02 -18.44
N ARG A 551 -43.28 23.66 -17.72
CA ARG A 551 -43.22 23.36 -16.27
C ARG A 551 -42.37 22.13 -15.97
N ALA A 552 -42.42 21.10 -16.83
CA ALA A 552 -41.54 19.94 -16.72
C ALA A 552 -40.05 20.32 -16.91
N VAL A 553 -39.76 21.18 -17.89
CA VAL A 553 -38.40 21.69 -18.16
C VAL A 553 -37.88 22.56 -17.00
N GLN A 554 -38.70 23.51 -16.52
CA GLN A 554 -38.39 24.36 -15.37
C GLN A 554 -38.06 23.53 -14.11
N SER A 555 -38.86 22.49 -13.86
CA SER A 555 -38.61 21.55 -12.75
C SER A 555 -37.29 20.80 -12.91
N SER A 556 -37.02 20.30 -14.12
CA SER A 556 -35.79 19.55 -14.42
C SER A 556 -34.53 20.39 -14.21
N GLY A 557 -34.57 21.68 -14.57
CA GLY A 557 -33.46 22.61 -14.36
C GLY A 557 -33.25 23.01 -12.89
N SER A 558 -34.31 23.14 -12.10
CA SER A 558 -34.18 23.60 -10.70
C SER A 558 -33.98 22.48 -9.68
N SER A 559 -34.62 21.32 -9.86
CA SER A 559 -34.69 20.26 -8.83
C SER A 559 -33.35 19.68 -8.39
N GLY A 560 -32.38 19.60 -9.30
CA GLY A 560 -31.06 19.07 -9.01
C GLY A 560 -30.26 19.92 -8.01
N THR A 561 -30.53 21.22 -7.92
CA THR A 561 -29.83 22.13 -6.98
C THR A 561 -30.06 21.75 -5.52
N VAL A 562 -31.19 21.10 -5.23
CA VAL A 562 -31.54 20.58 -3.89
C VAL A 562 -30.60 19.45 -3.47
N ALA A 563 -30.35 18.49 -4.36
CA ALA A 563 -29.44 17.38 -4.08
C ALA A 563 -27.98 17.88 -4.00
N LEU A 564 -27.61 18.82 -4.88
CA LEU A 564 -26.28 19.42 -4.89
C LEU A 564 -25.97 20.19 -3.61
N ALA A 565 -26.94 20.89 -3.02
CA ALA A 565 -26.69 21.71 -1.84
C ALA A 565 -26.33 20.86 -0.62
N SER A 566 -27.02 19.72 -0.44
CA SER A 566 -26.68 18.73 0.58
C SER A 566 -25.35 18.04 0.29
N ALA A 567 -25.00 17.80 -0.98
CA ALA A 567 -23.71 17.23 -1.36
C ALA A 567 -22.54 18.19 -1.08
N VAL A 568 -22.69 19.48 -1.37
CA VAL A 568 -21.68 20.51 -1.04
C VAL A 568 -21.43 20.57 0.46
N ALA A 569 -22.48 20.41 1.29
CA ALA A 569 -22.33 20.33 2.74
C ALA A 569 -21.49 19.11 3.17
N ALA A 570 -21.73 17.95 2.57
CA ALA A 570 -20.93 16.75 2.85
C ALA A 570 -19.44 16.92 2.49
N ASP A 571 -19.16 17.57 1.36
CA ASP A 571 -17.80 17.74 0.82
C ASP A 571 -16.93 18.67 1.68
N ILE A 572 -17.50 19.61 2.45
CA ILE A 572 -16.73 20.64 3.19
C ILE A 572 -16.96 20.66 4.71
N ILE A 573 -17.95 19.92 5.22
CA ILE A 573 -18.34 19.90 6.65
C ILE A 573 -18.14 18.52 7.28
N THR A 574 -17.49 18.50 8.45
CA THR A 574 -17.27 17.28 9.26
C THR A 574 -18.57 16.77 9.89
N SER A 575 -18.68 15.46 10.15
CA SER A 575 -19.88 14.89 10.80
C SER A 575 -20.17 15.49 12.19
N ALA A 576 -19.16 15.95 12.92
CA ALA A 576 -19.32 16.56 14.24
C ALA A 576 -20.05 17.93 14.23
N GLU A 577 -20.00 18.66 13.11
CA GLU A 577 -20.65 19.97 12.94
C GLU A 577 -21.72 19.96 11.83
N ARG A 578 -22.02 18.80 11.24
CA ARG A 578 -22.86 18.66 10.03
C ARG A 578 -24.33 19.00 10.27
N GLY A 579 -24.86 18.81 11.47
CA GLY A 579 -26.27 19.05 11.79
C GLY A 579 -26.68 20.51 11.61
N VAL A 580 -25.88 21.46 12.10
CA VAL A 580 -26.13 22.90 11.93
C VAL A 580 -26.09 23.30 10.46
N TYR A 581 -25.06 22.87 9.72
CA TYR A 581 -24.91 23.25 8.32
C TYR A 581 -25.96 22.62 7.41
N MET A 582 -26.37 21.37 7.68
CA MET A 582 -27.49 20.73 6.97
C MET A 582 -28.84 21.37 7.31
N GLY A 583 -29.00 21.90 8.53
CA GLY A 583 -30.13 22.75 8.90
C GLY A 583 -30.20 24.00 8.02
N ILE A 584 -29.07 24.68 7.83
CA ILE A 584 -28.98 25.84 6.92
C ILE A 584 -29.28 25.42 5.47
N THR A 585 -28.67 24.34 4.97
CA THR A 585 -28.93 23.82 3.63
C THR A 585 -30.41 23.51 3.37
N SER A 586 -31.08 22.97 4.39
CA SER A 586 -32.50 22.63 4.30
C SER A 586 -33.40 23.87 4.31
N LEU A 587 -32.91 25.00 4.83
CA LEU A 587 -33.71 26.22 4.99
C LEU A 587 -34.28 26.72 3.66
N GLY A 588 -33.49 26.67 2.58
CA GLY A 588 -33.93 27.04 1.24
C GLY A 588 -35.11 26.20 0.77
N ASN A 589 -35.15 24.92 1.12
CA ASN A 589 -36.22 24.01 0.71
C ASN A 589 -37.51 24.19 1.50
N ILE A 590 -37.43 24.70 2.72
CA ILE A 590 -38.54 24.72 3.66
C ILE A 590 -39.15 26.13 3.80
N LEU A 591 -38.35 27.18 3.68
CA LEU A 591 -38.85 28.56 3.61
C LEU A 591 -39.52 28.87 2.27
N ALA A 592 -38.99 28.36 1.16
CA ALA A 592 -39.49 28.66 -0.17
C ALA A 592 -40.97 28.30 -0.38
N PRO A 593 -41.51 27.17 0.13
CA PRO A 593 -42.94 26.88 0.10
C PRO A 593 -43.81 27.87 0.87
N SER A 594 -43.25 28.57 1.86
CA SER A 594 -43.97 29.57 2.65
C SER A 594 -43.92 30.95 2.01
N LEU A 595 -42.78 31.32 1.43
CA LEU A 595 -42.59 32.60 0.72
C LEU A 595 -43.23 32.61 -0.67
N GLY A 596 -43.27 31.46 -1.34
CA GLY A 596 -43.81 31.31 -2.70
C GLY A 596 -45.23 31.84 -2.83
N PRO A 597 -46.22 31.34 -2.06
CA PRO A 597 -47.60 31.82 -2.16
C PRO A 597 -47.76 33.31 -1.86
N ILE A 598 -46.91 33.89 -1.01
CA ILE A 598 -46.95 35.34 -0.72
C ILE A 598 -46.49 36.13 -1.97
N LEU A 599 -45.33 35.78 -2.51
CA LEU A 599 -44.79 36.42 -3.72
C LEU A 599 -45.72 36.20 -4.93
N GLY A 600 -46.25 34.99 -5.08
CA GLY A 600 -47.17 34.62 -6.16
C GLY A 600 -48.50 35.35 -6.08
N GLY A 601 -49.04 35.55 -4.87
CA GLY A 601 -50.24 36.37 -4.64
C GLY A 601 -50.03 37.81 -5.06
N ILE A 602 -48.94 38.43 -4.60
CA ILE A 602 -48.57 39.82 -4.94
C ILE A 602 -48.37 39.97 -6.46
N LEU A 603 -47.54 39.10 -7.07
CA LEU A 603 -47.25 39.18 -8.51
C LEU A 603 -48.50 38.94 -9.35
N SER A 604 -49.33 37.95 -8.99
CA SER A 604 -50.55 37.66 -9.73
C SER A 604 -51.60 38.75 -9.60
N GLU A 605 -51.73 39.39 -8.42
CA GLU A 605 -52.73 40.43 -8.17
C GLU A 605 -52.39 41.76 -8.87
N TYR A 606 -51.11 42.17 -8.87
CA TYR A 606 -50.69 43.47 -9.40
C TYR A 606 -50.12 43.44 -10.82
N LEU A 607 -49.47 42.35 -11.24
CA LEU A 607 -48.74 42.26 -12.52
C LEU A 607 -49.25 41.15 -13.45
N GLY A 608 -50.23 40.37 -13.01
CA GLY A 608 -50.75 39.21 -13.73
C GLY A 608 -49.89 37.96 -13.59
N TRP A 609 -50.46 36.79 -13.90
CA TRP A 609 -49.79 35.50 -13.70
C TRP A 609 -48.49 35.31 -14.50
N PRO A 610 -48.25 35.91 -15.69
CA PRO A 610 -46.97 35.75 -16.38
C PRO A 610 -45.77 36.32 -15.60
N ALA A 611 -45.99 37.33 -14.74
CA ALA A 611 -44.96 37.95 -13.92
C ALA A 611 -44.36 36.98 -12.89
N ILE A 612 -45.05 35.89 -12.56
CA ILE A 612 -44.58 34.81 -11.67
C ILE A 612 -43.31 34.14 -12.22
N PHE A 613 -43.07 34.22 -13.53
CA PHE A 613 -41.93 33.58 -14.21
C PHE A 613 -40.77 34.53 -14.50
N CYS A 614 -40.92 35.83 -14.22
CA CYS A 614 -39.91 36.86 -14.47
C CYS A 614 -39.07 37.14 -13.21
N ASP A 615 -38.09 36.29 -12.90
CA ASP A 615 -37.14 36.56 -11.81
C ASP A 615 -35.70 36.16 -12.19
N GLY A 616 -34.80 37.16 -12.26
CA GLY A 616 -33.33 37.06 -12.26
C GLY A 616 -32.58 36.60 -13.54
N THR A 617 -32.05 37.54 -14.34
CA THR A 617 -31.05 37.30 -15.41
C THR A 617 -29.61 37.50 -14.88
N PRO A 618 -28.61 36.66 -15.27
CA PRO A 618 -27.77 36.94 -16.45
C PRO A 618 -27.27 35.70 -17.26
N ASN A 619 -26.56 36.00 -18.37
CA ASN A 619 -26.24 35.19 -19.58
C ASN A 619 -25.39 33.88 -19.42
N PRO A 620 -25.61 32.84 -20.25
CA PRO A 620 -24.75 31.66 -20.37
C PRO A 620 -23.47 31.91 -21.18
N SER A 621 -22.33 31.37 -20.75
CA SER A 621 -21.18 31.13 -21.64
C SER A 621 -20.76 29.65 -21.65
N THR A 622 -20.58 29.15 -22.87
CA THR A 622 -19.83 27.98 -23.37
C THR A 622 -19.93 26.64 -22.61
N ALA A 623 -20.76 25.73 -23.15
CA ALA A 623 -20.81 24.32 -22.79
C ALA A 623 -19.61 23.52 -23.36
N LYS A 624 -19.00 22.66 -22.54
CA LYS A 624 -18.07 21.60 -22.97
C LYS A 624 -18.78 20.23 -22.99
N LYS A 625 -18.27 19.33 -23.85
CA LYS A 625 -18.84 18.00 -24.17
C LYS A 625 -19.14 17.17 -22.91
N LEU A 626 -20.38 16.68 -22.82
CA LEU A 626 -20.92 15.90 -21.70
C LEU A 626 -20.50 14.43 -21.75
N ALA A 627 -20.27 13.84 -20.57
CA ALA A 627 -20.25 12.40 -20.36
C ALA A 627 -21.66 11.90 -19.96
N LEU A 628 -22.06 10.72 -20.44
CA LEU A 628 -23.40 10.16 -20.22
C LEU A 628 -23.65 9.84 -18.72
N PRO A 629 -24.71 10.41 -18.09
CA PRO A 629 -25.08 10.14 -16.70
C PRO A 629 -25.66 8.72 -16.51
N ASN A 630 -25.54 8.15 -15.30
CA ASN A 630 -26.03 6.80 -14.98
C ASN A 630 -27.14 6.85 -13.90
N PRO A 631 -28.43 6.88 -14.29
CA PRO A 631 -29.55 6.98 -13.35
C PRO A 631 -29.77 5.70 -12.51
N LEU A 632 -29.22 4.56 -12.93
CA LEU A 632 -29.39 3.27 -12.23
C LEU A 632 -28.74 3.26 -10.84
N ALA A 633 -27.73 4.10 -10.60
CA ALA A 633 -27.05 4.20 -9.31
C ALA A 633 -28.00 4.72 -8.20
N SER A 634 -28.80 5.75 -8.49
CA SER A 634 -29.79 6.29 -7.55
C SER A 634 -30.95 5.32 -7.31
N LEU A 635 -31.39 4.61 -8.36
CA LEU A 635 -32.48 3.64 -8.28
C LEU A 635 -32.09 2.39 -7.47
N ARG A 636 -30.84 1.94 -7.56
CA ARG A 636 -30.33 0.78 -6.80
C ARG A 636 -30.41 1.00 -5.28
N LEU A 637 -30.25 2.25 -4.82
CA LEU A 637 -30.34 2.59 -3.39
C LEU A 637 -31.75 2.37 -2.81
N LEU A 638 -32.80 2.48 -3.62
CA LEU A 638 -34.18 2.24 -3.18
C LEU A 638 -34.44 0.79 -2.82
N PHE A 639 -33.86 -0.13 -3.59
CA PHE A 639 -34.01 -1.57 -3.42
C PHE A 639 -33.06 -2.17 -2.38
N HIS A 640 -32.18 -1.32 -1.82
CA HIS A 640 -31.32 -1.71 -0.72
C HIS A 640 -32.05 -1.57 0.61
N LEU A 641 -32.49 -2.69 1.20
CA LEU A 641 -33.50 -2.71 2.26
C LEU A 641 -33.28 -1.70 3.41
N PRO A 642 -32.09 -1.57 4.04
CA PRO A 642 -31.90 -0.57 5.09
C PRO A 642 -31.95 0.87 4.54
N THR A 643 -31.38 1.12 3.38
CA THR A 643 -31.34 2.49 2.83
C THR A 643 -32.71 2.91 2.32
N GLY A 644 -33.42 1.99 1.65
CA GLY A 644 -34.80 2.16 1.22
C GLY A 644 -35.73 2.51 2.38
N LEU A 645 -35.55 1.93 3.55
CA LEU A 645 -36.36 2.26 4.74
C LEU A 645 -36.11 3.69 5.26
N ILE A 646 -34.85 4.17 5.27
CA ILE A 646 -34.56 5.57 5.63
C ILE A 646 -35.17 6.52 4.59
N LEU A 647 -35.01 6.22 3.29
CA LEU A 647 -35.54 7.03 2.21
C LEU A 647 -37.08 7.10 2.26
N LEU A 648 -37.74 5.96 2.50
CA LEU A 648 -39.18 5.86 2.69
C LEU A 648 -39.63 6.65 3.92
N SER A 649 -38.96 6.45 5.05
CA SER A 649 -39.18 7.15 6.31
C SER A 649 -39.13 8.68 6.11
N ASN A 650 -38.11 9.18 5.43
CA ASN A 650 -37.98 10.61 5.15
C ASN A 650 -39.04 11.14 4.17
N GLY A 651 -39.39 10.35 3.14
CA GLY A 651 -40.43 10.70 2.19
C GLY A 651 -41.83 10.79 2.80
N ILE A 652 -42.13 9.94 3.79
CA ILE A 652 -43.39 9.95 4.54
C ILE A 652 -43.56 11.22 5.38
N VAL A 653 -42.51 11.66 6.07
CA VAL A 653 -42.53 12.91 6.86
C VAL A 653 -42.80 14.10 5.95
N PHE A 654 -42.13 14.12 4.80
CA PHE A 654 -42.33 15.17 3.81
C PHE A 654 -43.72 15.15 3.17
N ALA A 655 -44.25 13.97 2.86
CA ALA A 655 -45.61 13.83 2.37
C ALA A 655 -46.64 14.34 3.40
N SER A 656 -46.41 14.07 4.69
CA SER A 656 -47.27 14.56 5.78
C SER A 656 -47.23 16.09 5.90
N TYR A 657 -46.06 16.70 5.70
CA TYR A 657 -45.93 18.16 5.62
C TYR A 657 -46.74 18.74 4.45
N TYR A 658 -46.59 18.18 3.24
CA TYR A 658 -47.35 18.62 2.07
C TYR A 658 -48.85 18.38 2.21
N ALA A 659 -49.26 17.32 2.91
CA ALA A 659 -50.67 17.06 3.18
C ALA A 659 -51.34 18.21 3.95
N VAL A 660 -50.66 18.74 4.95
CA VAL A 660 -51.16 19.88 5.73
C VAL A 660 -51.13 21.15 4.87
N MET A 661 -50.01 21.42 4.19
CA MET A 661 -49.82 22.63 3.37
C MET A 661 -50.82 22.76 2.23
N ALA A 662 -51.12 21.66 1.53
CA ALA A 662 -52.10 21.63 0.45
C ALA A 662 -53.54 21.83 0.94
N GLY A 663 -53.84 21.46 2.19
CA GLY A 663 -55.16 21.63 2.81
C GLY A 663 -55.46 23.09 3.19
N ILE A 664 -54.44 23.86 3.60
CA ILE A 664 -54.58 25.22 4.15
C ILE A 664 -55.41 26.15 3.23
N PRO A 665 -55.13 26.29 1.91
CA PRO A 665 -55.88 27.22 1.06
C PRO A 665 -57.37 26.90 1.00
N SER A 666 -57.73 25.63 0.87
CA SER A 666 -59.13 25.21 0.81
C SER A 666 -59.84 25.37 2.15
N GLN A 667 -59.20 24.96 3.25
CA GLN A 667 -59.76 24.99 4.59
C GLN A 667 -59.93 26.43 5.09
N PHE A 668 -58.91 27.26 4.95
CA PHE A 668 -58.92 28.60 5.54
C PHE A 668 -59.79 29.56 4.72
N LYS A 669 -59.88 29.36 3.40
CA LYS A 669 -60.85 30.07 2.56
C LYS A 669 -62.28 29.71 2.94
N GLN A 670 -62.56 28.42 3.17
CA GLN A 670 -63.90 27.94 3.50
C GLN A 670 -64.33 28.30 4.93
N ILE A 671 -63.43 28.18 5.92
CA ILE A 671 -63.75 28.38 7.34
C ILE A 671 -63.72 29.87 7.73
N TYR A 672 -62.77 30.65 7.22
CA TYR A 672 -62.54 32.03 7.64
C TYR A 672 -62.81 33.08 6.54
N GLY A 673 -63.13 32.67 5.31
CA GLY A 673 -63.46 33.61 4.22
C GLY A 673 -62.29 34.48 3.74
N LEU A 674 -61.04 34.02 3.87
CA LEU A 674 -59.85 34.82 3.55
C LEU A 674 -59.73 35.10 2.03
N THR A 675 -59.23 36.30 1.71
CA THR A 675 -58.79 36.67 0.34
C THR A 675 -57.55 35.87 -0.06
N ASP A 676 -57.19 35.86 -1.36
CA ASP A 676 -56.01 35.10 -1.83
C ASP A 676 -54.71 35.61 -1.16
N LEU A 677 -54.59 36.92 -0.91
CA LEU A 677 -53.53 37.52 -0.09
C LEU A 677 -53.60 37.08 1.39
N GLY A 678 -54.80 37.07 1.96
CA GLY A 678 -55.04 36.62 3.33
C GLY A 678 -54.65 35.16 3.55
N ILE A 679 -54.90 34.28 2.57
CA ILE A 679 -54.43 32.89 2.54
C ILE A 679 -52.90 32.86 2.48
N GLY A 680 -52.27 33.69 1.65
CA GLY A 680 -50.81 33.83 1.59
C GLY A 680 -50.19 34.09 2.97
N PHE A 681 -50.78 34.96 3.79
CA PHE A 681 -50.27 35.26 5.14
C PHE A 681 -50.36 34.07 6.12
N THR A 682 -51.27 33.11 5.90
CA THR A 682 -51.40 31.92 6.77
C THR A 682 -50.19 30.98 6.70
N PHE A 683 -49.35 31.13 5.68
CA PHE A 683 -48.11 30.38 5.52
C PHE A 683 -46.93 30.96 6.31
N ILE A 684 -47.02 32.18 6.84
CA ILE A 684 -45.95 32.79 7.65
C ILE A 684 -45.64 31.98 8.91
N PRO A 685 -46.63 31.54 9.72
CA PRO A 685 -46.37 30.70 10.90
C PRO A 685 -45.75 29.36 10.54
N VAL A 686 -46.12 28.75 9.42
CA VAL A 686 -45.48 27.53 8.92
C VAL A 686 -44.00 27.79 8.63
N GLY A 687 -43.71 28.84 7.85
CA GLY A 687 -42.33 29.21 7.50
C GLY A 687 -41.47 29.50 8.74
N LEU A 688 -42.04 30.22 9.72
CA LEU A 688 -41.34 30.55 10.97
C LEU A 688 -41.08 29.30 11.82
N GLY A 689 -42.05 28.39 11.93
CA GLY A 689 -41.90 27.12 12.64
C GLY A 689 -40.77 26.27 12.03
N SER A 690 -40.69 26.24 10.71
CA SER A 690 -39.62 25.56 9.99
C SER A 690 -38.24 26.20 10.13
N LEU A 691 -38.13 27.53 10.08
CA LEU A 691 -36.88 28.26 10.25
C LEU A 691 -36.28 28.04 11.65
N ILE A 692 -37.11 28.16 12.68
CA ILE A 692 -36.69 27.93 14.06
C ILE A 692 -36.31 26.47 14.25
N SER A 693 -37.08 25.54 13.69
CA SER A 693 -36.77 24.11 13.73
C SER A 693 -35.44 23.77 13.08
N ALA A 694 -35.16 24.27 11.87
CA ALA A 694 -33.93 23.96 11.14
C ALA A 694 -32.65 24.44 11.86
N THR A 695 -32.70 25.59 12.53
CA THR A 695 -31.57 26.16 13.28
C THR A 695 -31.40 25.52 14.66
N PHE A 696 -32.49 25.41 15.42
CA PHE A 696 -32.48 24.86 16.76
C PHE A 696 -32.19 23.35 16.78
N ASN A 697 -32.86 22.58 15.92
CA ASN A 697 -32.72 21.14 15.89
C ASN A 697 -31.35 20.71 15.34
N GLY A 698 -30.79 21.44 14.36
CA GLY A 698 -29.42 21.20 13.89
C GLY A 698 -28.39 21.32 15.01
N ALA A 699 -28.53 22.33 15.87
CA ALA A 699 -27.67 22.51 17.05
C ALA A 699 -27.83 21.40 18.08
N ILE A 700 -29.06 20.92 18.32
CA ILE A 700 -29.35 19.80 19.22
C ILE A 700 -28.72 18.50 18.71
N VAL A 701 -28.82 18.25 17.41
CA VAL A 701 -28.26 17.06 16.75
C VAL A 701 -26.73 17.04 16.87
N ASP A 702 -26.06 18.17 16.68
CA ASP A 702 -24.61 18.29 16.85
C ASP A 702 -24.18 18.27 18.32
N TRP A 703 -25.02 18.80 19.21
CA TRP A 703 -24.81 18.66 20.65
C TRP A 703 -24.88 17.19 21.07
N ASN A 704 -25.88 16.44 20.62
CA ASN A 704 -26.03 15.03 20.99
C ASN A 704 -24.91 14.17 20.39
N TYR A 705 -24.50 14.45 19.16
CA TYR A 705 -23.33 13.82 18.53
C TYR A 705 -22.07 14.06 19.36
N ARG A 706 -21.77 15.33 19.72
CA ARG A 706 -20.62 15.66 20.57
C ARG A 706 -20.73 15.08 21.97
N ARG A 707 -21.94 14.96 22.54
CA ARG A 707 -22.19 14.32 23.83
C ARG A 707 -21.88 12.83 23.79
N ILE A 708 -22.32 12.12 22.76
CA ILE A 708 -22.05 10.68 22.61
C ILE A 708 -20.58 10.47 22.27
N LEU A 709 -19.98 11.32 21.43
CA LEU A 709 -18.55 11.27 21.14
C LEU A 709 -17.73 11.48 22.42
N ALA A 710 -18.13 12.45 23.25
CA ALA A 710 -17.54 12.62 24.57
C ALA A 710 -17.77 11.37 25.43
N THR A 711 -18.96 10.78 25.48
CA THR A 711 -19.26 9.64 26.37
C THR A 711 -18.57 8.34 25.94
N THR A 712 -18.53 8.04 24.64
CA THR A 712 -17.84 6.87 24.08
C THR A 712 -16.32 7.07 24.07
N GLY A 713 -15.84 8.31 23.89
CA GLY A 713 -14.43 8.69 24.01
C GLY A 713 -13.95 8.97 25.44
N THR A 714 -14.80 8.90 26.48
CA THR A 714 -14.43 9.13 27.90
C THR A 714 -14.67 7.93 28.80
N THR A 715 -14.17 6.78 28.39
CA THR A 715 -13.33 5.98 29.31
C THR A 715 -11.87 6.41 29.11
N HIS A 716 -11.54 7.70 29.15
CA HIS A 716 -11.14 8.45 30.34
C HIS A 716 -11.03 9.94 29.95
N VAL A 717 -10.99 10.83 30.94
CA VAL A 717 -10.70 12.29 30.86
C VAL A 717 -11.94 13.19 30.87
N ALA A 718 -12.27 13.66 32.07
CA ALA A 718 -13.17 14.78 32.32
C ALA A 718 -12.53 16.13 31.93
N ARG A 719 -13.37 17.04 31.42
CA ARG A 719 -13.10 18.45 31.08
C ARG A 719 -12.19 19.20 32.09
N PRO A 720 -11.27 20.07 31.62
CA PRO A 720 -10.80 21.18 32.42
C PRO A 720 -11.49 22.50 32.04
N LYS A 721 -12.06 23.18 33.04
CA LYS A 721 -12.11 24.65 33.07
C LYS A 721 -10.71 25.16 33.47
N SER A 722 -10.35 26.34 32.98
CA SER A 722 -9.03 27.02 32.96
C SER A 722 -8.38 27.32 34.35
N PRO A 723 -7.23 28.03 34.43
CA PRO A 723 -5.86 27.51 34.22
C PRO A 723 -4.91 27.82 35.41
N ARG A 724 -4.06 26.87 35.82
CA ARG A 724 -2.73 27.12 36.42
C ARG A 724 -1.93 25.82 36.61
N PRO A 725 -0.59 25.87 36.67
CA PRO A 725 0.28 24.78 36.20
C PRO A 725 0.91 23.93 37.31
N GLN A 726 1.41 22.76 36.86
CA GLN A 726 2.31 21.79 37.48
C GLN A 726 1.68 20.70 38.37
N PRO A 727 2.43 19.63 38.67
CA PRO A 727 3.13 18.71 37.76
C PRO A 727 2.77 17.25 38.12
N ASN A 728 2.87 16.33 37.14
CA ASN A 728 2.87 14.85 37.25
C ASN A 728 1.83 14.18 36.35
N GLY A 729 2.33 13.37 35.43
CA GLY A 729 1.72 12.08 35.07
C GLY A 729 0.65 12.07 33.97
N HIS A 730 0.93 11.24 32.95
CA HIS A 730 -0.01 10.52 32.08
C HIS A 730 -0.71 11.34 30.99
N ALA A 731 -0.07 11.41 29.81
CA ALA A 731 -0.74 11.77 28.57
C ALA A 731 -1.28 10.50 27.89
N THR A 732 -2.60 10.37 27.97
CA THR A 732 -3.49 9.36 27.41
C THR A 732 -3.49 9.33 25.88
N THR A 733 -3.38 8.12 25.35
CA THR A 733 -3.70 7.69 23.98
C THR A 733 -5.07 8.19 23.51
N ILE A 734 -5.12 8.77 22.31
CA ILE A 734 -6.36 9.11 21.58
C ILE A 734 -6.71 7.90 20.68
N PRO A 735 -7.98 7.44 20.62
CA PRO A 735 -8.38 6.35 19.75
C PRO A 735 -8.50 6.83 18.29
N GLU A 736 -7.68 6.25 17.41
CA GLU A 736 -7.78 6.36 15.95
C GLU A 736 -8.55 5.15 15.39
N THR A 737 -9.88 5.25 15.31
CA THR A 737 -10.73 4.61 14.28
C THR A 737 -12.16 5.09 14.48
N GLU A 738 -12.76 5.70 13.45
CA GLU A 738 -14.15 6.18 13.44
C GLU A 738 -15.16 5.03 13.21
N GLU A 739 -14.70 3.78 13.12
CA GLU A 739 -15.52 2.59 12.81
C GLU A 739 -16.43 2.12 13.97
N ASP A 740 -16.14 2.53 15.22
CA ASP A 740 -16.93 2.15 16.41
C ASP A 740 -17.90 3.25 16.90
N PHE A 741 -18.01 4.38 16.22
CA PHE A 741 -18.93 5.44 16.66
C PHE A 741 -20.39 5.15 16.24
N PRO A 742 -21.35 5.01 17.18
CA PRO A 742 -22.74 4.70 16.85
C PRO A 742 -23.48 5.94 16.33
N ILE A 743 -23.15 6.37 15.11
CA ILE A 743 -23.67 7.59 14.47
C ILE A 743 -25.19 7.56 14.34
N GLU A 744 -25.76 6.38 14.13
CA GLU A 744 -27.20 6.13 14.02
C GLU A 744 -27.91 6.46 15.32
N ARG A 745 -27.39 5.94 16.43
CA ARG A 745 -27.92 6.22 17.77
C ARG A 745 -27.81 7.70 18.08
N ALA A 746 -26.70 8.33 17.67
CA ALA A 746 -26.48 9.74 17.92
C ALA A 746 -27.48 10.65 17.22
N ARG A 747 -27.91 10.32 16.00
CA ARG A 747 -28.92 11.09 15.27
C ARG A 747 -30.35 10.70 15.67
N LEU A 748 -30.67 9.41 15.75
CA LEU A 748 -32.04 8.92 15.97
C LEU A 748 -32.60 9.19 17.38
N GLN A 749 -31.75 9.36 18.39
CA GLN A 749 -32.20 9.79 19.73
C GLN A 749 -32.94 11.13 19.71
N ILE A 750 -32.64 11.99 18.72
CA ILE A 750 -33.34 13.26 18.52
C ILE A 750 -34.50 13.09 17.53
N GLY A 751 -34.31 12.34 16.44
CA GLY A 751 -35.32 12.16 15.39
C GLY A 751 -36.60 11.48 15.86
N GLY A 752 -36.50 10.38 16.62
CA GLY A 752 -37.65 9.58 17.05
C GLY A 752 -38.69 10.37 17.86
N PRO A 753 -38.30 11.06 18.96
CA PRO A 753 -39.21 11.89 19.73
C PRO A 753 -39.89 13.00 18.92
N MET A 754 -39.16 13.62 17.98
CA MET A 754 -39.71 14.66 17.11
C MET A 754 -40.80 14.13 16.17
N THR A 755 -40.64 12.91 15.65
CA THR A 755 -41.68 12.30 14.83
C THR A 755 -42.93 11.97 15.66
N ILE A 756 -42.79 11.44 16.88
CA ILE A 756 -43.94 11.17 17.76
C ILE A 756 -44.70 12.46 18.08
N ALA A 757 -43.97 13.53 18.39
CA ALA A 757 -44.55 14.85 18.59
C ALA A 757 -45.30 15.34 17.34
N SER A 758 -44.73 15.15 16.14
CA SER A 758 -45.35 15.54 14.87
C SER A 758 -46.67 14.80 14.60
N ALA A 759 -46.74 13.50 14.88
CA ALA A 759 -47.97 12.72 14.73
C ALA A 759 -49.07 13.18 15.69
N SER A 760 -48.68 13.48 16.94
CA SER A 760 -49.59 13.96 17.98
C SER A 760 -50.20 15.32 17.62
N ILE A 761 -49.38 16.25 17.13
CA ILE A 761 -49.87 17.60 16.80
C ILE A 761 -50.69 17.64 15.51
N VAL A 762 -50.39 16.79 14.51
CA VAL A 762 -51.23 16.66 13.29
C VAL A 762 -52.62 16.10 13.63
N LEU A 763 -52.70 15.18 14.60
CA LEU A 763 -53.99 14.69 15.11
C LEU A 763 -54.79 15.81 15.77
N ILE A 764 -54.16 16.58 16.65
CA ILE A 764 -54.79 17.71 17.32
C ILE A 764 -55.27 18.72 16.28
N TYR A 765 -54.45 19.05 15.28
CA TYR A 765 -54.85 19.92 14.18
C TYR A 765 -56.09 19.41 13.44
N GLY A 766 -56.10 18.15 13.03
CA GLY A 766 -57.22 17.55 12.28
C GLY A 766 -58.53 17.49 13.06
N VAL A 767 -58.47 17.29 14.39
CA VAL A 767 -59.66 17.31 15.25
C VAL A 767 -60.12 18.74 15.54
N CYS A 768 -59.19 19.65 15.83
CA CYS A 768 -59.50 21.03 16.20
C CYS A 768 -60.05 21.83 15.02
N ILE A 769 -59.55 21.63 13.79
CA ILE A 769 -59.97 22.44 12.64
C ILE A 769 -61.45 22.27 12.28
N ASP A 770 -62.02 21.09 12.53
CA ASP A 770 -63.45 20.80 12.36
C ASP A 770 -64.34 21.54 13.38
N SER A 771 -63.77 22.02 14.49
CA SER A 771 -64.47 22.80 15.49
C SER A 771 -64.42 24.31 15.23
N HIS A 772 -63.93 24.75 14.07
CA HIS A 772 -63.81 26.15 13.67
C HIS A 772 -63.14 27.04 14.75
N PRO A 773 -61.89 26.74 15.13
CA PRO A 773 -61.21 27.45 16.21
C PRO A 773 -60.91 28.90 15.78
N PRO A 774 -60.64 29.83 16.71
CA PRO A 774 -60.19 31.17 16.35
C PRO A 774 -58.92 31.09 15.49
N LEU A 775 -58.82 31.94 14.46
CA LEU A 775 -57.69 31.96 13.50
C LEU A 775 -56.30 31.92 14.17
N PRO A 776 -56.01 32.68 15.26
CA PRO A 776 -54.71 32.60 15.94
C PRO A 776 -54.37 31.20 16.47
N VAL A 777 -55.37 30.43 16.93
CA VAL A 777 -55.18 29.06 17.43
C VAL A 777 -54.85 28.12 16.27
N ALA A 778 -55.53 28.26 15.13
CA ALA A 778 -55.22 27.49 13.93
C ALA A 778 -53.80 27.79 13.41
N LEU A 779 -53.39 29.06 13.42
CA LEU A 779 -52.03 29.49 13.05
C LEU A 779 -50.95 29.00 14.01
N ALA A 780 -51.24 28.96 15.32
CA ALA A 780 -50.34 28.38 16.31
C ALA A 780 -50.17 26.87 16.10
N LEU A 781 -51.25 26.15 15.78
CA LEU A 781 -51.18 24.72 15.48
C LEU A 781 -50.36 24.44 14.23
N THR A 782 -50.54 25.21 13.13
CA THR A 782 -49.75 25.02 11.91
C THR A 782 -48.27 25.34 12.11
N PHE A 783 -47.93 26.31 12.97
CA PHE A 783 -46.55 26.57 13.40
C PHE A 783 -45.93 25.34 14.10
N VAL A 784 -46.60 24.75 15.09
CA VAL A 784 -46.07 23.61 15.85
C VAL A 784 -45.98 22.36 14.99
N VAL A 785 -46.99 22.11 14.14
CA VAL A 785 -46.96 21.04 13.13
C VAL A 785 -45.72 21.18 12.24
N SER A 786 -45.49 22.38 11.71
CA SER A 786 -44.35 22.65 10.85
C SER A 786 -43.02 22.48 11.58
N PHE A 787 -42.92 22.97 12.82
CA PHE A 787 -41.71 22.83 13.63
C PHE A 787 -41.31 21.35 13.84
N CYS A 788 -42.26 20.51 14.25
CA CYS A 788 -41.99 19.10 14.55
C CYS A 788 -41.70 18.27 13.29
N LEU A 789 -42.45 18.47 12.20
CA LEU A 789 -42.22 17.77 10.94
C LEU A 789 -40.86 18.16 10.32
N THR A 790 -40.50 19.44 10.36
CA THR A 790 -39.19 19.92 9.89
C THR A 790 -38.05 19.37 10.74
N ALA A 791 -38.23 19.21 12.05
CA ALA A 791 -37.22 18.63 12.93
C ALA A 791 -36.96 17.16 12.59
N ALA A 792 -38.01 16.37 12.44
CA ALA A 792 -37.92 14.95 12.05
C ALA A 792 -37.25 14.78 10.67
N TYR A 793 -37.64 15.61 9.70
CA TYR A 793 -37.08 15.61 8.35
C TYR A 793 -35.57 15.94 8.32
N ASN A 794 -35.14 16.97 9.06
CA ASN A 794 -33.74 17.39 9.08
C ASN A 794 -32.82 16.32 9.67
N VAL A 795 -33.25 15.63 10.74
CA VAL A 795 -32.46 14.54 11.34
C VAL A 795 -32.22 13.41 10.35
N MET A 796 -33.26 13.01 9.61
CA MET A 796 -33.16 11.92 8.63
C MET A 796 -32.25 12.30 7.45
N ASN A 797 -32.31 13.55 6.98
CA ASN A 797 -31.39 14.02 5.94
C ASN A 797 -29.93 14.04 6.40
N VAL A 798 -29.66 14.50 7.63
CA VAL A 798 -28.30 14.49 8.20
C VAL A 798 -27.79 13.06 8.27
N LEU A 799 -28.60 12.13 8.80
CA LEU A 799 -28.25 10.71 8.88
C LEU A 799 -27.96 10.12 7.49
N LEU A 800 -28.77 10.44 6.48
CA LEU A 800 -28.57 9.93 5.13
C LEU A 800 -27.27 10.43 4.49
N VAL A 801 -26.87 11.69 4.73
CA VAL A 801 -25.57 12.22 4.28
C VAL A 801 -24.41 11.58 5.05
N ASP A 802 -24.56 11.39 6.36
CA ASP A 802 -23.56 10.71 7.20
C ASP A 802 -23.32 9.25 6.74
N LEU A 803 -24.37 8.54 6.32
CA LEU A 803 -24.26 7.16 5.83
C LEU A 803 -23.68 7.02 4.41
N TYR A 804 -23.76 8.08 3.59
CA TYR A 804 -23.35 8.09 2.18
C TYR A 804 -22.41 9.25 1.84
N TYR A 805 -21.41 9.51 2.69
CA TYR A 805 -20.50 10.64 2.54
C TYR A 805 -19.61 10.60 1.28
N THR A 806 -19.38 9.43 0.68
CA THR A 806 -18.59 9.25 -0.55
C THR A 806 -19.40 9.51 -1.82
N THR A 807 -20.72 9.33 -1.78
CA THR A 807 -21.66 9.55 -2.89
C THR A 807 -22.89 10.34 -2.44
N PRO A 808 -22.70 11.50 -1.79
CA PRO A 808 -23.78 12.19 -1.10
C PRO A 808 -24.80 12.75 -2.10
N ALA A 809 -24.38 13.17 -3.30
CA ALA A 809 -25.31 13.67 -4.31
C ALA A 809 -26.25 12.57 -4.83
N THR A 810 -25.73 11.35 -5.05
CA THR A 810 -26.52 10.18 -5.46
C THR A 810 -27.53 9.76 -4.39
N ALA A 811 -27.13 9.73 -3.10
CA ALA A 811 -28.04 9.43 -2.00
C ALA A 811 -29.14 10.49 -1.83
N MET A 812 -28.78 11.78 -1.94
CA MET A 812 -29.74 12.89 -1.88
C MET A 812 -30.67 12.92 -3.09
N ALA A 813 -30.22 12.47 -4.26
CA ALA A 813 -31.05 12.32 -5.44
C ALA A 813 -32.10 11.21 -5.26
N ALA A 814 -31.71 10.05 -4.72
CA ALA A 814 -32.66 8.98 -4.37
C ALA A 814 -33.68 9.45 -3.32
N ASN A 815 -33.24 10.25 -2.35
CA ASN A 815 -34.12 10.85 -1.35
C ASN A 815 -35.14 11.82 -1.95
N ASN A 816 -34.68 12.73 -2.82
CA ASN A 816 -35.56 13.66 -3.52
C ASN A 816 -36.59 12.92 -4.38
N LEU A 817 -36.20 11.82 -5.02
CA LEU A 817 -37.11 10.97 -5.79
C LEU A 817 -38.26 10.44 -4.92
N VAL A 818 -37.97 9.74 -3.82
CA VAL A 818 -39.02 9.19 -2.92
C VAL A 818 -39.90 10.30 -2.35
N ARG A 819 -39.25 11.38 -1.90
CA ARG A 819 -39.87 12.53 -1.28
C ARG A 819 -40.88 13.23 -2.20
N CYS A 820 -40.49 13.53 -3.44
CA CYS A 820 -41.32 14.25 -4.39
C CYS A 820 -42.51 13.39 -4.87
N PHE A 821 -42.31 12.09 -5.11
CA PHE A 821 -43.40 11.20 -5.51
C PHE A 821 -44.45 11.02 -4.42
N LEU A 822 -44.03 10.80 -3.16
CA LEU A 822 -44.97 10.70 -2.04
C LEU A 822 -45.65 12.03 -1.72
N GLY A 823 -44.93 13.15 -1.80
CA GLY A 823 -45.50 14.49 -1.66
C GLY A 823 -46.54 14.81 -2.73
N ALA A 824 -46.29 14.42 -3.99
CA ALA A 824 -47.23 14.61 -5.09
C ALA A 824 -48.49 13.77 -4.89
N ALA A 825 -48.33 12.48 -4.55
CA ALA A 825 -49.45 11.59 -4.25
C ALA A 825 -50.31 12.13 -3.11
N SER A 826 -49.66 12.62 -2.03
CA SER A 826 -50.37 13.21 -0.90
C SER A 826 -51.12 14.49 -1.27
N THR A 827 -50.47 15.42 -1.98
CA THR A 827 -51.08 16.68 -2.42
C THR A 827 -52.29 16.43 -3.32
N ALA A 828 -52.19 15.48 -4.25
CA ALA A 828 -53.28 15.12 -5.15
C ALA A 828 -54.47 14.47 -4.43
N ALA A 829 -54.23 13.70 -3.36
CA ALA A 829 -55.26 12.99 -2.62
C ALA A 829 -55.99 13.87 -1.58
N VAL A 830 -55.30 14.81 -0.94
CA VAL A 830 -55.82 15.54 0.22
C VAL A 830 -57.08 16.33 -0.06
N HIS A 831 -57.12 17.12 -1.15
CA HIS A 831 -58.30 17.94 -1.42
C HIS A 831 -59.56 17.09 -1.72
N PRO A 832 -59.52 16.07 -2.60
CA PRO A 832 -60.62 15.12 -2.75
C PRO A 832 -61.04 14.43 -1.45
N MET A 833 -60.08 14.05 -0.60
CA MET A 833 -60.36 13.40 0.69
C MET A 833 -61.06 14.35 1.66
N ILE A 834 -60.64 15.62 1.76
CA ILE A 834 -61.29 16.62 2.61
C ILE A 834 -62.75 16.81 2.18
N VAL A 835 -62.99 16.96 0.87
CA VAL A 835 -64.34 17.17 0.32
C VAL A 835 -65.24 15.95 0.54
N ARG A 836 -64.69 14.73 0.41
CA ARG A 836 -65.49 13.50 0.49
C ARG A 836 -65.70 12.97 1.91
N TRP A 837 -64.69 13.08 2.77
CA TRP A 837 -64.60 12.41 4.08
C TRP A 837 -64.39 13.36 5.27
N GLY A 838 -64.22 14.67 5.04
CA GLY A 838 -64.00 15.67 6.08
C GLY A 838 -62.55 15.69 6.64
N ASN A 839 -62.24 16.68 7.48
CA ASN A 839 -60.86 16.90 7.93
C ASN A 839 -60.39 15.82 8.91
N ARG A 840 -61.23 15.41 9.87
CA ARG A 840 -60.91 14.33 10.85
C ARG A 840 -60.41 13.05 10.18
N ILE A 841 -61.14 12.52 9.20
CA ILE A 841 -60.78 11.27 8.53
C ILE A 841 -59.53 11.48 7.65
N THR A 842 -59.42 12.62 6.98
CA THR A 842 -58.26 12.94 6.14
C THR A 842 -56.96 12.98 6.94
N TYR A 843 -56.95 13.67 8.08
CA TYR A 843 -55.74 13.74 8.92
C TYR A 843 -55.49 12.48 9.74
N ALA A 844 -56.51 11.63 9.97
CA ALA A 844 -56.31 10.29 10.49
C ALA A 844 -55.47 9.41 9.53
N PHE A 845 -55.68 9.53 8.21
CA PHE A 845 -54.80 8.90 7.21
C PHE A 845 -53.38 9.48 7.24
N THR A 846 -53.21 10.77 7.47
CA THR A 846 -51.89 11.40 7.62
C THR A 846 -51.14 10.87 8.85
N ILE A 847 -51.85 10.56 9.95
CA ILE A 847 -51.26 9.90 11.12
C ILE A 847 -50.84 8.46 10.80
N MET A 848 -51.64 7.74 10.02
CA MET A 848 -51.28 6.40 9.56
C MET A 848 -50.02 6.41 8.69
N ASN A 849 -49.78 7.48 7.93
CA ASN A 849 -48.50 7.69 7.27
C ASN A 849 -47.37 7.90 8.30
N LEU A 850 -47.53 8.77 9.29
CA LEU A 850 -46.50 9.02 10.31
C LEU A 850 -46.22 7.80 11.23
N SER A 851 -47.20 6.92 11.45
CA SER A 851 -46.96 5.65 12.15
C SER A 851 -46.15 4.68 11.29
N MET A 852 -46.31 4.69 9.96
CA MET A 852 -45.44 3.97 9.02
C MET A 852 -44.01 4.53 9.01
N HIS A 853 -43.81 5.83 9.27
CA HIS A 853 -42.47 6.40 9.49
C HIS A 853 -41.81 5.82 10.75
N LEU A 854 -42.54 5.77 11.87
CA LEU A 854 -42.02 5.20 13.12
C LEU A 854 -41.72 3.72 12.95
N LEU A 855 -42.61 2.98 12.27
CA LEU A 855 -42.42 1.57 11.96
C LEU A 855 -41.24 1.34 11.01
N SER A 856 -41.06 2.14 9.95
CA SER A 856 -39.91 2.01 9.04
C SER A 856 -38.59 2.41 9.68
N THR A 857 -38.58 3.43 10.54
CA THR A 857 -37.39 3.84 11.32
C THR A 857 -37.04 2.80 12.40
N PHE A 858 -38.05 2.21 13.04
CA PHE A 858 -37.91 1.14 14.01
C PHE A 858 -37.50 -0.18 13.34
N LEU A 859 -38.10 -0.55 12.21
CA LEU A 859 -37.70 -1.68 11.38
C LEU A 859 -36.30 -1.49 10.83
N TRP A 860 -35.90 -0.27 10.47
CA TRP A 860 -34.52 0.00 10.09
C TRP A 860 -33.57 -0.20 11.25
N PHE A 861 -33.92 0.31 12.43
CA PHE A 861 -33.16 0.08 13.66
C PHE A 861 -33.12 -1.42 13.98
N LEU A 862 -34.22 -2.16 13.86
CA LEU A 862 -34.34 -3.60 14.08
C LEU A 862 -33.79 -4.47 12.96
N LEU A 863 -33.58 -3.97 11.75
CA LEU A 863 -32.84 -4.66 10.71
C LEU A 863 -31.36 -4.42 10.97
N ARG A 864 -31.00 -3.18 11.34
CA ARG A 864 -29.62 -2.84 11.65
C ARG A 864 -29.14 -3.34 13.02
N TRP A 865 -30.01 -3.61 13.99
CA TRP A 865 -29.66 -4.15 15.33
C TRP A 865 -29.19 -5.61 15.28
N PRO A 866 -29.86 -6.53 14.56
CA PRO A 866 -29.30 -7.84 14.25
C PRO A 866 -28.21 -7.75 13.18
N PHE A 867 -28.05 -6.65 12.42
CA PHE A 867 -26.84 -6.41 11.62
C PHE A 867 -25.69 -5.74 12.39
N VAL A 868 -25.92 -5.22 13.61
CA VAL A 868 -24.89 -4.86 14.59
C VAL A 868 -24.52 -6.13 15.39
N ALA A 869 -25.47 -7.05 15.59
CA ALA A 869 -25.17 -8.41 16.05
C ALA A 869 -24.44 -9.24 14.96
N CYS A 870 -24.83 -9.07 13.68
CA CYS A 870 -24.18 -9.66 12.50
C CYS A 870 -23.08 -8.73 11.92
N GLN A 871 -22.59 -7.78 12.73
CA GLN A 871 -21.36 -7.04 12.42
C GLN A 871 -20.11 -7.75 12.95
N SER A 872 -20.28 -8.95 13.53
CA SER A 872 -19.16 -9.73 14.01
C SER A 872 -18.81 -10.89 13.09
N GLU A 873 -19.75 -11.57 12.43
CA GLU A 873 -19.44 -12.86 11.78
C GLU A 873 -19.41 -12.78 10.24
N LEU A 874 -18.22 -13.02 9.67
CA LEU A 874 -17.94 -13.04 8.23
C LEU A 874 -18.51 -14.28 7.50
N LEU A 875 -19.07 -15.23 8.25
CA LEU A 875 -19.56 -16.54 7.80
C LEU A 875 -21.01 -16.73 8.29
N PRO A 876 -21.82 -17.58 7.62
CA PRO A 876 -23.18 -17.88 8.07
C PRO A 876 -23.18 -18.52 9.47
N HIS A 877 -24.11 -18.12 10.35
CA HIS A 877 -24.24 -18.66 11.70
C HIS A 877 -24.43 -20.19 11.76
N ASP A 878 -25.00 -20.76 10.70
CA ASP A 878 -25.26 -22.21 10.58
C ASP A 878 -24.08 -22.98 9.96
N LEU A 879 -23.03 -22.29 9.49
CA LEU A 879 -21.84 -22.93 8.95
C LEU A 879 -20.95 -23.41 10.10
N PRO A 880 -20.67 -24.72 10.22
CA PRO A 880 -19.76 -25.24 11.22
C PRO A 880 -18.39 -24.55 11.16
N ILE A 881 -17.84 -24.20 12.34
CA ILE A 881 -16.54 -23.55 12.43
C ILE A 881 -15.45 -24.56 12.03
N LEU A 882 -14.69 -24.23 10.99
CA LEU A 882 -13.48 -24.96 10.64
C LEU A 882 -12.39 -24.61 11.65
N HIS A 883 -12.24 -25.44 12.68
CA HIS A 883 -11.17 -25.27 13.66
C HIS A 883 -9.82 -25.45 12.97
N MET A 884 -9.00 -24.39 13.02
CA MET A 884 -7.65 -24.38 12.47
C MET A 884 -6.68 -23.73 13.45
N ARG A 885 -5.40 -24.06 13.33
CA ARG A 885 -4.33 -23.39 14.07
C ARG A 885 -3.08 -23.33 13.20
N TYR A 886 -2.30 -22.27 13.35
CA TYR A 886 -0.93 -22.30 12.86
C TYR A 886 -0.06 -23.08 13.86
N PRO A 887 1.05 -23.67 13.43
CA PRO A 887 1.99 -24.33 14.33
C PRO A 887 2.37 -23.41 15.49
N HIS A 888 2.22 -23.90 16.73
CA HIS A 888 2.45 -23.16 17.99
C HIS A 888 1.42 -22.07 18.34
N SER A 889 0.31 -21.94 17.60
CA SER A 889 -0.82 -21.08 17.98
C SER A 889 -1.91 -21.86 18.73
N GLN A 890 -2.74 -21.15 19.48
CA GLN A 890 -4.03 -21.69 19.92
C GLN A 890 -4.96 -21.89 18.71
N TRP A 891 -6.03 -22.66 18.90
CA TRP A 891 -7.07 -22.80 17.89
C TRP A 891 -7.67 -21.43 17.59
N ILE A 892 -7.72 -21.08 16.31
CA ILE A 892 -8.19 -19.79 15.83
C ILE A 892 -9.71 -19.78 15.91
N SER A 893 -10.24 -18.91 16.77
CA SER A 893 -11.66 -18.60 16.78
C SER A 893 -11.97 -17.56 15.70
N PRO A 894 -13.19 -17.59 15.11
CA PRO A 894 -13.62 -16.59 14.16
C PRO A 894 -13.40 -15.16 14.69
N GLY A 895 -12.81 -14.30 13.87
CA GLY A 895 -12.54 -12.90 14.22
C GLY A 895 -11.28 -12.64 15.06
N ASN A 896 -10.49 -13.68 15.38
CA ASN A 896 -9.17 -13.46 15.97
C ASN A 896 -8.26 -12.65 15.05
N THR A 897 -7.40 -11.81 15.62
CA THR A 897 -6.35 -11.10 14.89
C THR A 897 -5.02 -11.82 15.07
N LEU A 898 -4.42 -12.22 13.96
CA LEU A 898 -3.12 -12.87 13.91
C LEU A 898 -2.06 -11.88 13.42
N ARG A 899 -0.81 -12.07 13.85
CA ARG A 899 0.30 -11.31 13.31
C ARG A 899 0.71 -11.91 11.98
N MET A 900 1.06 -11.06 11.02
CA MET A 900 1.51 -11.50 9.70
C MET A 900 2.60 -12.58 9.79
N SER A 901 3.56 -12.41 10.71
CA SER A 901 4.65 -13.36 10.94
C SER A 901 4.21 -14.76 11.40
N ASP A 902 3.07 -14.89 12.08
CA ASP A 902 2.57 -16.16 12.61
C ASP A 902 1.83 -16.98 11.53
N THR A 903 1.50 -16.37 10.39
CA THR A 903 0.75 -17.00 9.30
C THR A 903 1.61 -17.60 8.19
N HIS A 904 2.95 -17.54 8.32
CA HIS A 904 3.87 -18.10 7.32
C HIS A 904 3.82 -19.62 7.17
N PRO A 905 3.70 -20.43 8.23
CA PRO A 905 3.59 -21.88 8.10
C PRO A 905 2.22 -22.28 7.55
N LEU A 906 2.11 -23.49 6.98
CA LEU A 906 0.81 -24.05 6.60
C LEU A 906 -0.03 -24.34 7.86
N PRO A 907 -1.32 -23.97 7.91
CA PRO A 907 -2.15 -24.23 9.08
C PRO A 907 -2.55 -25.71 9.20
N GLU A 908 -2.72 -26.17 10.44
CA GLU A 908 -3.32 -27.45 10.77
C GLU A 908 -4.85 -27.32 10.82
N LEU A 909 -5.57 -28.21 10.14
CA LEU A 909 -7.03 -28.20 10.05
C LEU A 909 -7.62 -29.40 10.82
N SER A 910 -8.50 -29.11 11.77
CA SER A 910 -9.19 -30.13 12.57
C SER A 910 -10.12 -30.97 11.68
N SER A 911 -10.23 -32.27 12.00
CA SER A 911 -11.20 -33.15 11.35
C SER A 911 -12.50 -33.33 12.14
N ALA A 912 -12.68 -32.56 13.23
CA ALA A 912 -13.87 -32.61 14.07
C ALA A 912 -15.14 -32.30 13.27
N GLY A 913 -16.14 -33.18 13.37
CA GLY A 913 -17.41 -33.03 12.66
C GLY A 913 -17.41 -33.46 11.18
N LEU A 914 -16.29 -33.96 10.66
CA LEU A 914 -16.14 -34.38 9.26
C LEU A 914 -16.22 -35.92 9.09
N ASN A 915 -16.70 -36.36 7.93
CA ASN A 915 -16.86 -37.77 7.58
C ASN A 915 -15.53 -38.36 7.06
N LYS A 916 -15.11 -39.47 7.66
CA LYS A 916 -13.82 -40.15 7.35
C LYS A 916 -13.77 -40.78 5.96
N ASN A 917 -14.91 -41.01 5.32
CA ASN A 917 -15.00 -41.64 3.99
C ASN A 917 -15.20 -40.62 2.85
N GLN A 918 -15.12 -39.32 3.14
CA GLN A 918 -15.29 -38.25 2.16
C GLN A 918 -13.98 -37.54 1.85
N THR A 919 -13.92 -36.95 0.66
CA THR A 919 -12.83 -36.11 0.19
C THR A 919 -13.26 -34.65 0.26
N TYR A 920 -12.35 -33.76 0.66
CA TYR A 920 -12.63 -32.35 0.87
C TYR A 920 -11.75 -31.44 0.00
N LEU A 921 -12.27 -30.26 -0.30
CA LEU A 921 -11.60 -29.19 -1.04
C LEU A 921 -11.60 -27.90 -0.21
N LEU A 922 -10.47 -27.22 -0.13
CA LEU A 922 -10.30 -26.00 0.66
C LEU A 922 -10.00 -24.80 -0.24
N LEU A 923 -10.68 -23.68 0.03
CA LEU A 923 -10.38 -22.35 -0.49
C LEU A 923 -9.94 -21.43 0.64
N PHE A 924 -8.90 -20.65 0.42
CA PHE A 924 -8.41 -19.60 1.32
C PHE A 924 -8.25 -18.29 0.56
N VAL A 925 -8.92 -17.22 0.99
CA VAL A 925 -9.00 -15.94 0.25
C VAL A 925 -8.73 -14.73 1.14
N ASP A 926 -8.18 -13.67 0.56
CA ASP A 926 -8.06 -12.31 1.12
C ASP A 926 -9.14 -11.43 0.48
N LEU A 927 -9.96 -10.80 1.32
CA LEU A 927 -11.11 -9.99 0.91
C LEU A 927 -10.81 -8.49 0.77
N ASP A 928 -9.64 -8.02 1.22
CA ASP A 928 -9.39 -6.58 1.43
C ASP A 928 -8.29 -5.98 0.53
N VAL A 929 -7.98 -6.64 -0.58
CA VAL A 929 -6.90 -6.19 -1.46
C VAL A 929 -7.35 -5.01 -2.33
N LEU A 930 -6.58 -3.92 -2.30
CA LEU A 930 -6.79 -2.72 -3.13
C LEU A 930 -5.71 -2.63 -4.22
N TYR A 931 -6.11 -2.54 -5.49
CA TYR A 931 -5.24 -2.19 -6.61
C TYR A 931 -5.72 -0.89 -7.26
N GLY A 932 -4.91 0.18 -7.16
CA GLY A 932 -5.31 1.50 -7.63
C GLY A 932 -6.51 2.05 -6.83
N SER A 933 -7.66 2.23 -7.48
CA SER A 933 -8.91 2.71 -6.86
C SER A 933 -10.01 1.63 -6.77
N THR A 934 -9.69 0.37 -7.03
CA THR A 934 -10.65 -0.75 -7.05
C THR A 934 -10.28 -1.83 -6.03
N SER A 935 -11.26 -2.29 -5.24
CA SER A 935 -11.12 -3.44 -4.34
C SER A 935 -11.25 -4.77 -5.10
N THR A 936 -10.56 -5.80 -4.64
CA THR A 936 -10.54 -7.11 -5.27
C THR A 936 -10.27 -8.23 -4.26
N VAL A 937 -10.65 -9.46 -4.62
CA VAL A 937 -10.39 -10.67 -3.83
C VAL A 937 -9.17 -11.40 -4.39
N VAL A 938 -8.28 -11.86 -3.52
CA VAL A 938 -7.10 -12.65 -3.91
C VAL A 938 -7.22 -14.06 -3.34
N LEU A 939 -6.99 -15.09 -4.17
CA LEU A 939 -6.91 -16.48 -3.72
C LEU A 939 -5.52 -16.79 -3.13
N HIS A 940 -5.48 -17.11 -1.85
CA HIS A 940 -4.26 -17.46 -1.13
C HIS A 940 -3.95 -18.96 -1.13
N TRP A 941 -4.96 -19.83 -1.08
CA TRP A 941 -4.75 -21.28 -1.14
C TRP A 941 -5.95 -21.98 -1.77
N TYR A 942 -5.68 -22.92 -2.67
CA TYR A 942 -6.67 -23.86 -3.19
C TYR A 942 -6.09 -25.26 -3.00
N GLN A 943 -6.80 -26.12 -2.28
CA GLN A 943 -6.31 -27.47 -1.98
C GLN A 943 -7.40 -28.51 -2.20
N PRO A 944 -7.35 -29.31 -3.28
CA PRO A 944 -8.23 -30.44 -3.46
C PRO A 944 -7.70 -31.68 -2.73
N ASN A 945 -8.50 -32.73 -2.71
CA ASN A 945 -8.17 -34.09 -2.31
C ASN A 945 -7.70 -34.23 -0.84
N MET A 946 -8.31 -33.45 0.06
CA MET A 946 -8.04 -33.55 1.50
C MET A 946 -8.82 -34.69 2.14
N VAL A 947 -8.16 -35.51 2.97
CA VAL A 947 -8.79 -36.62 3.71
C VAL A 947 -8.38 -36.61 5.18
N ILE A 948 -9.13 -37.31 6.02
CA ILE A 948 -8.85 -37.39 7.46
C ILE A 948 -7.83 -38.49 7.75
N ARG A 949 -6.71 -38.15 8.43
CA ARG A 949 -5.77 -39.14 9.00
C ARG A 949 -5.56 -38.93 10.51
N ARG A 950 -5.29 -40.00 11.26
CA ARG A 950 -4.96 -39.93 12.69
C ARG A 950 -3.48 -39.56 12.91
N PRO A 951 -3.12 -38.66 13.84
CA PRO A 951 -1.74 -38.42 14.25
C PRO A 951 -1.14 -39.65 14.97
N GLN A 952 0.12 -40.00 14.72
CA GLN A 952 0.79 -41.19 15.29
C GLN A 952 1.61 -40.92 16.58
N THR A 953 1.47 -39.79 17.26
CA THR A 953 2.29 -39.47 18.46
C THR A 953 1.47 -38.85 19.60
N PRO A 954 1.64 -39.27 20.87
CA PRO A 954 0.87 -38.73 22.00
C PRO A 954 1.43 -37.38 22.48
N PRO A 955 0.59 -36.45 23.00
CA PRO A 955 1.03 -35.13 23.47
C PRO A 955 1.58 -35.16 24.93
N PRO A 956 2.43 -34.20 25.31
CA PRO A 956 2.97 -34.08 26.68
C PRO A 956 1.94 -33.51 27.68
N PRO A 957 2.11 -33.72 29.01
CA PRO A 957 1.11 -33.38 30.02
C PRO A 957 1.02 -31.86 30.31
N PRO A 958 -0.15 -31.33 30.71
CA PRO A 958 -0.36 -29.89 30.89
C PRO A 958 0.06 -29.39 32.29
N PRO A 959 0.43 -28.10 32.44
CA PRO A 959 0.78 -27.49 33.72
C PRO A 959 -0.47 -27.13 34.57
N PRO A 960 -0.33 -26.97 35.90
CA PRO A 960 -1.48 -26.86 36.80
C PRO A 960 -2.03 -25.43 36.90
N ARG A 961 -3.38 -25.34 36.92
CA ARG A 961 -4.27 -24.19 37.18
C ARG A 961 -4.63 -23.30 35.99
N VAL A 962 -5.64 -23.74 35.22
CA VAL A 962 -6.70 -22.87 34.67
C VAL A 962 -8.03 -23.64 34.74
N SER A 963 -9.09 -22.94 35.09
CA SER A 963 -10.47 -23.41 35.27
C SER A 963 -11.06 -24.11 34.05
N ARG A 964 -11.75 -25.23 34.29
CA ARG A 964 -12.56 -26.02 33.34
C ARG A 964 -13.56 -25.15 32.56
N ARG A 965 -13.35 -25.01 31.25
CA ARG A 965 -14.34 -25.19 30.16
C ARG A 965 -13.68 -24.86 28.82
N GLU A 966 -13.13 -25.87 28.15
CA GLU A 966 -13.03 -25.96 26.68
C GLU A 966 -12.61 -27.40 26.34
N SER A 967 -13.44 -28.07 25.55
CA SER A 967 -13.33 -29.49 25.19
C SER A 967 -12.28 -29.70 24.10
N GLU A 968 -11.31 -30.60 24.33
CA GLU A 968 -10.45 -31.15 23.27
C GLU A 968 -11.29 -31.86 22.17
N PRO A 969 -11.03 -31.66 20.87
CA PRO A 969 -11.57 -32.53 19.83
C PRO A 969 -10.74 -33.84 19.75
N PRO A 970 -11.36 -35.04 19.84
CA PRO A 970 -10.63 -36.32 19.83
C PRO A 970 -10.41 -36.94 18.44
N ASP A 971 -10.56 -36.21 17.33
CA ASP A 971 -10.63 -36.81 15.98
C ASP A 971 -9.72 -36.09 14.96
N GLY A 972 -8.63 -36.78 14.53
CA GLY A 972 -7.88 -36.63 13.26
C GLY A 972 -7.45 -35.23 12.77
N VAL A 973 -6.56 -35.17 11.77
CA VAL A 973 -6.22 -33.94 11.05
C VAL A 973 -6.52 -34.15 9.57
N LEU A 974 -7.06 -33.13 8.90
CA LEU A 974 -7.19 -33.15 7.45
C LEU A 974 -5.80 -33.03 6.81
N VAL A 975 -5.43 -34.02 6.01
CA VAL A 975 -4.14 -34.08 5.32
C VAL A 975 -4.35 -34.22 3.82
N ASN A 976 -3.45 -33.62 3.06
CA ASN A 976 -3.43 -33.70 1.61
C ASN A 976 -2.87 -35.05 1.13
N LEU A 977 -3.53 -35.71 0.17
CA LEU A 977 -3.04 -36.94 -0.46
C LEU A 977 -2.31 -36.74 -1.81
N THR A 978 -2.43 -35.58 -2.47
CA THR A 978 -1.93 -35.37 -3.85
C THR A 978 -1.37 -33.96 -4.12
N SER A 979 -0.40 -33.86 -5.03
CA SER A 979 0.30 -32.62 -5.41
C SER A 979 -0.47 -31.71 -6.40
N GLY A 980 -1.81 -31.67 -6.34
CA GLY A 980 -2.67 -30.95 -7.31
C GLY A 980 -3.26 -29.61 -6.84
N GLY A 981 -2.84 -29.09 -5.68
CA GLY A 981 -3.31 -27.81 -5.13
C GLY A 981 -2.50 -26.60 -5.61
N ALA A 982 -3.08 -25.41 -5.48
CA ALA A 982 -2.38 -24.15 -5.70
C ALA A 982 -1.46 -23.89 -4.50
N GLU A 983 -0.28 -23.30 -4.71
CA GLU A 983 0.64 -22.99 -3.61
C GLU A 983 -0.02 -22.09 -2.57
N TYR A 984 0.17 -22.42 -1.28
CA TYR A 984 -0.25 -21.59 -0.15
C TYR A 984 0.55 -20.28 -0.13
N ILE A 985 -0.15 -19.16 -0.28
CA ILE A 985 0.41 -17.81 -0.15
C ILE A 985 0.06 -17.32 1.25
N ALA A 986 1.08 -17.11 2.09
CA ALA A 986 0.87 -16.55 3.43
C ALA A 986 0.21 -15.15 3.34
N PRO A 987 -0.72 -14.80 4.25
CA PRO A 987 -1.23 -13.44 4.44
C PRO A 987 -0.13 -12.37 4.45
N GLN A 988 -0.29 -11.32 3.63
CA GLN A 988 0.66 -10.20 3.54
C GLN A 988 -0.06 -8.85 3.34
N PRO A 989 -0.87 -8.39 4.31
CA PRO A 989 -1.51 -7.09 4.22
C PRO A 989 -0.47 -5.96 4.08
N PRO A 990 -0.73 -4.89 3.32
CA PRO A 990 0.05 -3.65 3.36
C PRO A 990 0.24 -3.10 4.78
N ARG A 991 1.26 -2.25 4.95
CA ARG A 991 1.56 -1.68 6.27
C ARG A 991 0.41 -0.79 6.74
N ASN A 992 0.07 -0.89 8.02
CA ASN A 992 -1.04 -0.20 8.68
C ASN A 992 -2.42 -0.51 8.05
N THR A 993 -2.56 -1.63 7.34
CA THR A 993 -3.86 -2.14 6.93
C THR A 993 -4.19 -3.42 7.70
N HIS A 994 -5.48 -3.66 7.83
CA HIS A 994 -6.04 -4.83 8.51
C HIS A 994 -6.83 -5.60 7.46
N HIS A 995 -6.30 -6.75 7.02
CA HIS A 995 -6.96 -7.55 5.97
C HIS A 995 -7.68 -8.75 6.56
N ARG A 996 -8.83 -9.07 5.97
CA ARG A 996 -9.71 -10.17 6.32
C ARG A 996 -9.42 -11.38 5.46
N TYR A 997 -9.14 -12.49 6.12
CA TYR A 997 -8.78 -13.75 5.52
C TYR A 997 -9.82 -14.81 5.85
N VAL A 998 -10.27 -15.57 4.84
CA VAL A 998 -11.37 -16.53 4.98
C VAL A 998 -11.00 -17.89 4.41
N TYR A 999 -11.27 -18.95 5.18
CA TYR A 999 -11.20 -20.34 4.76
C TYR A 999 -12.60 -20.93 4.56
N LEU A 1000 -12.79 -21.65 3.47
CA LEU A 1000 -14.01 -22.38 3.15
C LEU A 1000 -13.65 -23.83 2.78
N LEU A 1001 -14.30 -24.79 3.43
CA LEU A 1001 -14.15 -26.22 3.17
C LEU A 1001 -15.40 -26.76 2.46
N PHE A 1002 -15.19 -27.45 1.35
CA PHE A 1002 -16.24 -28.02 0.51
C PHE A 1002 -16.12 -29.54 0.48
N HIS A 1003 -17.25 -30.23 0.28
CA HIS A 1003 -17.23 -31.63 -0.14
C HIS A 1003 -16.72 -31.71 -1.58
N GLN A 1004 -15.77 -32.60 -1.84
CA GLN A 1004 -15.30 -32.86 -3.19
C GLN A 1004 -15.88 -34.18 -3.69
N GLY A 1005 -16.82 -34.09 -4.63
CA GLY A 1005 -17.40 -35.26 -5.29
C GLY A 1005 -16.36 -36.06 -6.08
N ALA A 1006 -16.61 -37.36 -6.29
CA ALA A 1006 -15.72 -38.23 -7.06
C ALA A 1006 -15.56 -37.78 -8.53
N ASP A 1007 -16.55 -37.06 -9.06
CA ASP A 1007 -16.60 -36.56 -10.43
C ASP A 1007 -16.03 -35.13 -10.58
N TYR A 1008 -15.41 -34.60 -9.51
CA TYR A 1008 -14.85 -33.25 -9.51
C TYR A 1008 -13.73 -33.09 -10.54
N ALA A 1009 -13.92 -32.14 -11.47
CA ALA A 1009 -12.89 -31.67 -12.38
C ALA A 1009 -12.64 -30.17 -12.14
N PHE A 1010 -11.36 -29.78 -12.11
CA PHE A 1010 -11.00 -28.38 -11.96
C PHE A 1010 -11.42 -27.57 -13.21
N PRO A 1011 -12.12 -26.44 -13.08
CA PRO A 1011 -12.51 -25.63 -14.24
C PRO A 1011 -11.33 -25.01 -15.00
N ASP A 1012 -11.17 -25.33 -16.29
CA ASP A 1012 -10.06 -24.83 -17.12
C ASP A 1012 -9.97 -23.29 -17.15
N CYS A 1013 -11.10 -22.58 -17.08
CA CYS A 1013 -11.13 -21.11 -17.08
C CYS A 1013 -10.51 -20.48 -15.82
N PHE A 1014 -10.30 -21.25 -14.75
CA PHE A 1014 -9.58 -20.82 -13.55
C PHE A 1014 -8.13 -21.31 -13.54
N GLY A 1015 -7.61 -21.86 -14.64
CA GLY A 1015 -6.25 -22.40 -14.72
C GLY A 1015 -5.14 -21.39 -14.37
N TYR A 1016 -5.43 -20.09 -14.42
CA TYR A 1016 -4.50 -19.01 -14.04
C TYR A 1016 -4.08 -19.05 -12.56
N ILE A 1017 -4.76 -19.82 -11.69
CA ILE A 1017 -4.40 -19.92 -10.27
C ILE A 1017 -3.16 -20.80 -10.01
N PHE A 1018 -2.72 -21.62 -10.98
CA PHE A 1018 -1.60 -22.56 -10.84
C PHE A 1018 -0.38 -22.25 -11.74
N PRO A 1019 0.78 -21.97 -11.16
CA PRO A 1019 1.02 -20.99 -10.11
C PRO A 1019 1.28 -19.62 -10.77
N ARG A 1020 0.58 -18.57 -10.33
CA ARG A 1020 1.09 -17.20 -10.51
C ARG A 1020 0.87 -16.39 -9.24
N THR A 1021 1.70 -15.36 -9.09
CA THR A 1021 1.91 -14.52 -7.89
C THR A 1021 0.59 -13.98 -7.31
N PRO A 1022 0.56 -13.43 -6.06
CA PRO A 1022 -0.65 -12.80 -5.50
C PRO A 1022 -1.34 -11.82 -6.46
N GLN A 1023 -0.55 -11.09 -7.26
CA GLN A 1023 -1.02 -10.16 -8.29
C GLN A 1023 -1.81 -10.84 -9.43
N ALA A 1024 -1.47 -12.09 -9.77
CA ALA A 1024 -2.14 -12.84 -10.81
C ALA A 1024 -3.37 -13.61 -10.32
N ARG A 1025 -3.47 -13.85 -9.00
CA ARG A 1025 -4.67 -14.41 -8.34
C ARG A 1025 -5.64 -13.34 -7.85
N ALA A 1026 -5.34 -12.07 -8.11
CA ALA A 1026 -6.22 -10.95 -7.85
C ALA A 1026 -7.40 -10.93 -8.84
N GLY A 1027 -8.60 -10.68 -8.32
CA GLY A 1027 -9.84 -10.77 -9.10
C GLY A 1027 -10.47 -12.16 -9.09
N PHE A 1028 -10.09 -13.04 -8.16
CA PHE A 1028 -10.67 -14.37 -8.04
C PHE A 1028 -12.14 -14.28 -7.60
N ASP A 1029 -13.05 -14.73 -8.46
CA ASP A 1029 -14.49 -14.78 -8.17
C ASP A 1029 -14.86 -16.15 -7.56
N VAL A 1030 -14.99 -16.19 -6.24
CA VAL A 1030 -15.34 -17.39 -5.47
C VAL A 1030 -16.67 -17.99 -5.94
N ARG A 1031 -17.65 -17.14 -6.28
CA ARG A 1031 -18.99 -17.59 -6.69
C ARG A 1031 -18.93 -18.27 -8.05
N GLN A 1032 -18.33 -17.60 -9.02
CA GLN A 1032 -18.18 -18.16 -10.37
C GLN A 1032 -17.38 -19.47 -10.32
N PHE A 1033 -16.37 -19.58 -9.44
CA PHE A 1033 -15.62 -20.81 -9.26
C PHE A 1033 -16.49 -21.95 -8.72
N VAL A 1034 -17.23 -21.73 -7.62
CA VAL A 1034 -18.11 -22.73 -7.01
C VAL A 1034 -19.19 -23.20 -7.98
N GLU A 1035 -19.81 -22.27 -8.72
CA GLU A 1035 -20.83 -22.58 -9.73
C GLU A 1035 -20.27 -23.42 -10.89
N VAL A 1036 -19.13 -23.04 -11.46
CA VAL A 1036 -18.53 -23.76 -12.60
C VAL A 1036 -17.88 -25.08 -12.18
N ALA A 1037 -17.34 -25.16 -10.97
CA ALA A 1037 -16.74 -26.38 -10.43
C ALA A 1037 -17.78 -27.39 -9.90
N GLY A 1038 -19.07 -27.02 -9.90
CA GLY A 1038 -20.16 -27.89 -9.44
C GLY A 1038 -20.07 -28.24 -7.96
N LEU A 1039 -19.57 -27.32 -7.13
CA LEU A 1039 -19.44 -27.54 -5.69
C LEU A 1039 -20.76 -27.17 -4.98
N ASP A 1040 -21.17 -28.01 -4.02
CA ASP A 1040 -22.27 -27.70 -3.10
C ASP A 1040 -21.87 -26.60 -2.10
N ALA A 1041 -22.81 -26.20 -1.21
CA ALA A 1041 -22.51 -25.26 -0.14
C ALA A 1041 -21.31 -25.74 0.72
N PRO A 1042 -20.46 -24.81 1.23
CA PRO A 1042 -19.38 -25.14 2.14
C PRO A 1042 -19.88 -25.93 3.35
N LEU A 1043 -19.10 -26.94 3.75
CA LEU A 1043 -19.37 -27.75 4.93
C LEU A 1043 -18.87 -27.11 6.22
N ALA A 1044 -17.82 -26.30 6.14
CA ALA A 1044 -17.26 -25.58 7.28
C ALA A 1044 -16.48 -24.35 6.80
N GLY A 1045 -16.29 -23.36 7.66
CA GLY A 1045 -15.47 -22.20 7.36
C GLY A 1045 -14.93 -21.51 8.60
N ASN A 1046 -13.92 -20.67 8.43
CA ASN A 1046 -13.42 -19.79 9.51
C ASN A 1046 -12.84 -18.50 8.90
N TYR A 1047 -12.80 -17.42 9.68
CA TYR A 1047 -12.18 -16.17 9.27
C TYR A 1047 -11.37 -15.56 10.40
N PHE A 1048 -10.31 -14.84 10.04
CA PHE A 1048 -9.48 -14.10 10.97
C PHE A 1048 -8.92 -12.86 10.28
N PHE A 1049 -8.39 -11.95 11.07
CA PHE A 1049 -7.70 -10.79 10.56
C PHE A 1049 -6.20 -10.99 10.66
N VAL A 1050 -5.46 -10.34 9.77
CA VAL A 1050 -4.01 -10.25 9.87
C VAL A 1050 -3.59 -8.80 9.92
N GLU A 1051 -2.79 -8.47 10.94
CA GLU A 1051 -2.12 -7.17 11.05
C GLU A 1051 -0.69 -7.27 10.52
N ASN A 1052 -0.29 -6.29 9.72
CA ASN A 1052 1.11 -6.12 9.35
C ASN A 1052 1.87 -5.43 10.50
N ASP A 1053 2.50 -6.23 11.34
CA ASP A 1053 3.28 -5.81 12.50
C ASP A 1053 4.75 -5.48 12.16
N GLU A 1054 5.13 -5.40 10.87
CA GLU A 1054 6.52 -5.11 10.51
C GLU A 1054 6.94 -3.66 10.83
N PRO A 1055 8.01 -3.45 11.62
CA PRO A 1055 8.55 -2.12 11.85
C PRO A 1055 9.11 -1.53 10.56
N ARG A 1056 8.95 -0.20 10.40
CA ARG A 1056 9.34 0.57 9.21
C ARG A 1056 10.84 0.44 8.94
N THR A 1057 11.21 -0.55 8.14
CA THR A 1057 12.52 -0.65 7.50
C THR A 1057 12.30 -0.88 6.01
N GLY A 1058 12.87 0.01 5.21
CA GLY A 1058 12.66 0.05 3.77
C GLY A 1058 13.56 -0.91 3.06
N THR A 1059 12.97 -1.94 2.44
CA THR A 1059 13.42 -2.91 1.43
C THR A 1059 13.46 -4.37 1.96
N GLY A 1060 12.89 -5.30 1.20
CA GLY A 1060 12.63 -6.68 1.61
C GLY A 1060 13.75 -7.64 1.21
N THR A 1061 13.73 -8.83 1.81
CA THR A 1061 14.08 -10.06 1.10
C THR A 1061 13.35 -11.22 1.78
N VAL A 1062 12.16 -11.48 1.25
CA VAL A 1062 11.35 -12.67 1.45
C VAL A 1062 12.18 -13.88 1.02
N THR A 1063 12.26 -14.88 1.89
CA THR A 1063 12.76 -16.21 1.57
C THR A 1063 11.53 -17.07 1.32
N THR A 1064 11.32 -17.58 0.10
CA THR A 1064 10.37 -18.67 -0.16
C THR A 1064 11.12 -19.84 -0.77
N THR A 1065 10.96 -21.01 -0.15
CA THR A 1065 11.52 -22.31 -0.52
C THR A 1065 10.47 -23.07 -1.34
N THR A 1066 10.55 -23.03 -2.67
CA THR A 1066 10.74 -24.17 -3.60
C THR A 1066 9.76 -25.36 -3.51
N THR A 1067 8.99 -25.60 -4.57
CA THR A 1067 8.98 -26.91 -5.28
C THR A 1067 8.55 -26.80 -6.76
N THR A 1068 9.18 -27.62 -7.59
CA THR A 1068 9.39 -27.61 -9.05
C THR A 1068 8.28 -28.26 -9.90
N THR A 1069 7.91 -27.68 -11.06
CA THR A 1069 8.01 -28.33 -12.41
C THR A 1069 7.81 -27.34 -13.58
N THR A 1070 8.46 -27.68 -14.69
CA THR A 1070 8.82 -26.97 -15.95
C THR A 1070 7.70 -26.56 -16.91
N THR A 1071 7.73 -25.33 -17.49
CA THR A 1071 7.92 -25.00 -18.94
C THR A 1071 7.67 -23.51 -19.28
N THR A 1072 8.62 -22.90 -20.01
CA THR A 1072 8.59 -21.71 -20.91
C THR A 1072 7.78 -20.46 -20.54
N SER A 1073 8.46 -19.39 -20.10
CA SER A 1073 7.93 -18.01 -20.04
C SER A 1073 8.58 -17.12 -21.10
N THR A 1074 7.75 -16.60 -22.00
CA THR A 1074 7.99 -15.38 -22.78
C THR A 1074 8.09 -14.15 -21.87
N SER A 1075 8.88 -13.18 -22.34
CA SER A 1075 9.28 -11.91 -21.72
C SER A 1075 8.14 -11.06 -21.10
N LEU A 1076 8.36 -10.52 -19.91
CA LEU A 1076 7.61 -9.37 -19.39
C LEU A 1076 8.39 -8.07 -19.67
N LEU A 1077 7.98 -7.43 -20.77
CA LEU A 1077 8.03 -5.98 -20.95
C LEU A 1077 7.24 -5.28 -19.82
N ASN A 1078 7.61 -4.03 -19.54
CA ASN A 1078 6.90 -3.04 -18.72
C ASN A 1078 5.39 -3.29 -18.58
N PRO A 1079 4.78 -3.26 -17.37
CA PRO A 1079 3.35 -3.50 -17.27
C PRO A 1079 2.56 -2.23 -17.60
N THR A 1080 2.34 -2.00 -18.90
CA THR A 1080 0.98 -1.65 -19.35
C THR A 1080 0.20 -2.95 -19.45
N THR A 1081 -0.45 -3.38 -18.36
CA THR A 1081 -1.39 -4.51 -18.39
C THR A 1081 -2.80 -3.98 -18.25
N THR A 1082 -3.52 -4.03 -19.36
CA THR A 1082 -4.98 -4.10 -19.42
C THR A 1082 -5.51 -5.05 -18.35
N TRP A 1083 -6.49 -4.57 -17.59
CA TRP A 1083 -7.26 -5.34 -16.61
C TRP A 1083 -7.85 -6.59 -17.27
N LEU A 1084 -7.28 -7.77 -17.02
CA LEU A 1084 -8.00 -9.02 -17.23
C LEU A 1084 -9.02 -9.11 -16.11
N ARG A 1085 -10.27 -8.69 -16.38
CA ARG A 1085 -11.40 -9.37 -15.75
C ARG A 1085 -11.28 -10.85 -16.09
N SER A 1086 -11.70 -11.75 -15.20
CA SER A 1086 -12.02 -13.12 -15.61
C SER A 1086 -12.91 -13.00 -16.86
N ALA A 1087 -12.46 -13.58 -17.97
CA ALA A 1087 -13.39 -13.79 -19.07
C ALA A 1087 -14.57 -14.59 -18.47
N PRO A 1088 -15.83 -14.21 -18.69
CA PRO A 1088 -16.93 -15.08 -18.29
C PRO A 1088 -16.64 -16.44 -18.94
N CYS A 1089 -16.53 -17.51 -18.13
CA CYS A 1089 -16.40 -18.85 -18.68
C CYS A 1089 -17.63 -19.05 -19.57
N GLU A 1090 -17.44 -19.16 -20.89
CA GLU A 1090 -18.54 -19.49 -21.80
C GLU A 1090 -19.14 -20.79 -21.29
N THR A 1091 -20.40 -20.76 -20.88
CA THR A 1091 -21.13 -21.96 -20.49
C THR A 1091 -21.05 -22.92 -21.66
N ALA A 1092 -20.31 -24.02 -21.49
CA ALA A 1092 -20.22 -25.06 -22.49
C ALA A 1092 -21.65 -25.43 -22.91
N THR A 1093 -21.92 -25.27 -24.20
CA THR A 1093 -23.12 -25.77 -24.85
C THR A 1093 -23.23 -27.26 -24.54
N THR A 1094 -24.13 -27.63 -23.64
CA THR A 1094 -24.54 -29.02 -23.41
C THR A 1094 -25.13 -29.56 -24.70
N THR A 1095 -24.30 -30.22 -25.50
CA THR A 1095 -24.76 -31.25 -26.43
C THR A 1095 -25.01 -32.54 -25.65
N THR A 1096 -26.17 -33.12 -25.96
CA THR A 1096 -26.60 -34.52 -25.80
C THR A 1096 -27.24 -35.01 -24.49
N THR A 1097 -28.54 -35.30 -24.67
CA THR A 1097 -29.30 -36.49 -24.26
C THR A 1097 -29.89 -36.59 -22.85
N THR A 1098 -31.20 -36.36 -22.82
CA THR A 1098 -32.23 -36.97 -21.96
C THR A 1098 -31.88 -38.33 -21.34
N THR A 1099 -32.03 -38.46 -20.02
CA THR A 1099 -32.92 -39.45 -19.35
C THR A 1099 -32.91 -39.30 -17.82
N GLY A 1100 -34.09 -39.15 -17.20
CA GLY A 1100 -34.46 -39.82 -15.95
C GLY A 1100 -34.17 -39.20 -14.56
N MET A 1101 -35.06 -38.32 -14.09
CA MET A 1101 -35.67 -38.30 -12.71
C MET A 1101 -34.80 -38.07 -11.44
N PRO A 1102 -35.41 -37.70 -10.28
CA PRO A 1102 -35.61 -36.33 -9.80
C PRO A 1102 -34.73 -35.98 -8.58
N ARG A 1103 -34.30 -34.72 -8.40
CA ARG A 1103 -33.70 -34.27 -7.13
C ARG A 1103 -34.22 -32.92 -6.65
N HIS A 1104 -34.89 -33.00 -5.50
CA HIS A 1104 -35.07 -32.05 -4.41
C HIS A 1104 -34.67 -30.58 -4.64
N THR A 1105 -35.71 -29.76 -4.63
CA THR A 1105 -35.70 -28.35 -4.26
C THR A 1105 -35.04 -28.11 -2.91
N GLY A 1106 -33.96 -27.33 -2.88
CA GLY A 1106 -33.31 -26.88 -1.65
C GLY A 1106 -31.90 -26.33 -1.89
N LEU A 1107 -31.73 -25.36 -2.78
CA LEU A 1107 -30.46 -24.66 -2.97
C LEU A 1107 -30.52 -23.29 -2.28
N VAL A 1108 -29.84 -23.21 -1.13
CA VAL A 1108 -29.41 -21.97 -0.48
C VAL A 1108 -28.22 -21.45 -1.29
N ASN A 1109 -28.39 -20.30 -1.93
CA ASN A 1109 -27.43 -19.71 -2.87
C ASN A 1109 -26.48 -18.76 -2.15
N SER A 1110 -25.18 -19.08 -2.16
CA SER A 1110 -24.17 -18.21 -1.56
C SER A 1110 -23.88 -16.96 -2.39
N VAL A 1111 -24.09 -15.78 -1.80
CA VAL A 1111 -23.93 -14.43 -2.34
C VAL A 1111 -22.76 -13.69 -1.67
N ALA A 1112 -21.73 -13.29 -2.41
CA ALA A 1112 -20.87 -12.21 -1.91
C ALA A 1112 -21.59 -10.86 -2.07
N CYS A 1113 -21.92 -10.18 -0.97
CA CYS A 1113 -22.63 -8.89 -1.02
C CYS A 1113 -21.66 -7.74 -0.72
N GLU A 1114 -21.48 -6.83 -1.68
CA GLU A 1114 -20.68 -5.61 -1.51
C GLU A 1114 -21.49 -4.55 -0.75
N ARG A 1115 -21.05 -4.19 0.46
CA ARG A 1115 -21.64 -3.10 1.26
C ARG A 1115 -20.53 -2.20 1.79
N GLN A 1116 -20.59 -0.90 1.44
CA GLN A 1116 -19.68 0.13 1.99
C GLN A 1116 -18.17 -0.18 1.87
N GLY A 1117 -17.73 -0.86 0.81
CA GLY A 1117 -16.32 -1.20 0.58
C GLY A 1117 -15.82 -2.45 1.31
N ILE A 1118 -16.71 -3.17 2.01
CA ILE A 1118 -16.41 -4.38 2.78
C ILE A 1118 -17.08 -5.57 2.07
N TRP A 1119 -16.30 -6.54 1.60
CA TRP A 1119 -16.81 -7.82 1.06
C TRP A 1119 -17.26 -8.75 2.20
N GLN A 1120 -18.48 -9.28 2.15
CA GLN A 1120 -18.98 -10.36 3.03
C GLN A 1120 -19.31 -11.59 2.18
N ILE A 1121 -19.02 -12.79 2.68
CA ILE A 1121 -19.47 -14.06 2.08
C ILE A 1121 -20.83 -14.39 2.71
N VAL A 1122 -21.93 -14.04 2.03
CA VAL A 1122 -23.26 -14.53 2.41
C VAL A 1122 -23.41 -15.92 1.77
N MET A 1123 -23.87 -16.93 2.51
CA MET A 1123 -24.28 -18.22 1.89
C MET A 1123 -25.75 -18.25 1.52
#